data_AF-A0A7C3R3W0-F1
#
_entry.id   AF-A0A7C3R3W0-F1
#
_cell.length_a   1.000
_cell.length_b   1.000
_cell.length_c   1.000
_cell.angle_alpha   90.00
_cell.angle_beta   90.00
_cell.angle_gamma   90.00
#
_symmetry.space_group_name_H-M   'P 1'
#
loop_
_entity.id
_entity.type
_entity.pdbx_description
1 polymer ?
#
loop_
_entity_poly.entity_id
_entity_poly.type
_entity_poly.pdbx_seq_one_letter_code
_entity_poly.pdbx_strand_id
1 'polypeptide(L)'
;SANFDLVDIDLSKDVFFLGDNASGKTTTTRAIHYLYNAEGRQLGIPSDKDSFEKYYFPYDNSYIVYVFDDFFMMAFKRSGKVQKWFSKQPFDLERVIVNGTLAEHDRIRAYLKDVSSYRPQTNAEYRKIIYGQERRYLDFSIASIKNYDAFLEVYNMVFNVDKAIVDMKSIKKAIQKSLQKDDEILSLDFDTYITDMTAFKRDYDFFKKFDRQRDNIKKAVGVMEELVTLEETIQLLLGKIRYNQEMDKEKLPGLKAAYEMEEETLKAFKRRVKHWEKRLENLQDKVSNTINELRFKIKELEALEEKYSPIHYEEAVTIAAKKNGLEKDRDDLTISIRKLEEEQSSIVKEIENRIEQLTRKIDVDILAEGREKLRALKESEENQCDNDIASIEAEFLEIFLEIEKKIEVLQNALSLEEENIETLKNSYESQTDDSSGEYEVEQEKNSIEQEKTSNQISNKESEIDRLSRQIIQEERKVEGYKNEYLQARFERAEKLNSVRLYNNTKIKEYQTLLSHEPHTLKAFLAEEVDGWEENIYPVIDKELLSKSCEVLKPVVDFKSTSTLFGVTMDLTSLDAYPTAEELHEKIVQHKEDRKISLVKAREEDRVLKADYDHFLNVASLKIDNIKSEIKLEQDNLGVLQVKLSELKQEQIQRKERYQDNKEKLKEQFELQKKKHV
;
A
#
# COMPACT_ATOMS: atom_id res chain seq x y z
N SER A 1 11.61 -34.29 -77.19
CA SER A 1 11.26 -35.44 -76.34
C SER A 1 12.49 -36.32 -76.25
N ALA A 2 12.97 -36.65 -75.05
CA ALA A 2 14.00 -37.67 -74.94
C ALA A 2 13.32 -39.04 -75.16
N ASN A 3 13.73 -39.76 -76.19
CA ASN A 3 13.28 -41.12 -76.45
C ASN A 3 14.30 -42.07 -75.84
N PHE A 4 13.85 -42.92 -74.93
CA PHE A 4 14.65 -43.96 -74.29
C PHE A 4 13.93 -45.30 -74.51
N ASP A 5 14.66 -46.34 -74.91
CA ASP A 5 14.08 -47.68 -75.09
C ASP A 5 13.84 -48.40 -73.74
N LEU A 6 14.61 -48.02 -72.72
CA LEU A 6 14.45 -48.41 -71.31
C LEU A 6 14.83 -47.24 -70.41
N VAL A 7 14.07 -47.03 -69.34
CA VAL A 7 14.45 -46.15 -68.22
C VAL A 7 14.13 -46.90 -66.93
N ASP A 8 15.13 -47.01 -66.06
CA ASP A 8 14.99 -47.51 -64.69
C ASP A 8 15.23 -46.36 -63.71
N ILE A 9 14.43 -46.30 -62.64
CA ILE A 9 14.41 -45.19 -61.68
C ILE A 9 14.19 -45.75 -60.28
N ASP A 10 15.28 -45.82 -59.51
CA ASP A 10 15.26 -46.15 -58.09
C ASP A 10 14.58 -45.01 -57.29
N LEU A 11 13.42 -45.31 -56.69
CA LEU A 11 12.66 -44.40 -55.83
C LEU A 11 12.82 -44.72 -54.33
N SER A 12 13.80 -45.53 -53.94
CA SER A 12 14.07 -45.88 -52.53
C SER A 12 14.66 -44.73 -51.69
N LYS A 13 14.99 -43.60 -52.32
CA LYS A 13 15.60 -42.40 -51.71
C LYS A 13 14.88 -41.14 -52.19
N ASP A 14 15.17 -40.01 -51.56
CA ASP A 14 14.65 -38.70 -52.00
C ASP A 14 15.22 -38.31 -53.38
N VAL A 15 14.43 -38.54 -54.44
CA VAL A 15 14.83 -38.25 -55.83
C VAL A 15 14.37 -36.86 -56.28
N PHE A 16 15.33 -36.04 -56.71
CA PHE A 16 15.06 -34.75 -57.36
C PHE A 16 15.34 -34.85 -58.87
N PHE A 17 14.28 -34.76 -59.69
CA PHE A 17 14.42 -34.77 -61.15
C PHE A 17 14.95 -33.43 -61.68
N LEU A 18 16.24 -33.37 -62.00
CA LEU A 18 16.91 -32.20 -62.60
C LEU A 18 17.03 -32.31 -64.13
N GLY A 19 17.26 -31.17 -64.81
CA GLY A 19 17.53 -31.10 -66.26
C GLY A 19 16.78 -29.97 -66.97
N ASP A 20 17.01 -29.82 -68.28
CA ASP A 20 16.48 -28.70 -69.08
C ASP A 20 14.99 -28.82 -69.48
N ASN A 21 14.44 -27.77 -70.09
CA ASN A 21 13.07 -27.79 -70.59
C ASN A 21 12.86 -28.93 -71.61
N ALA A 22 11.73 -29.61 -71.51
CA ALA A 22 11.40 -30.83 -72.28
C ALA A 22 12.34 -32.06 -72.09
N SER A 23 13.16 -32.10 -71.03
CA SER A 23 14.01 -33.26 -70.68
C SER A 23 13.27 -34.51 -70.17
N GLY A 24 11.94 -34.47 -70.03
CA GLY A 24 11.13 -35.61 -69.57
C GLY A 24 10.74 -35.62 -68.09
N LYS A 25 11.17 -34.65 -67.26
CA LYS A 25 10.82 -34.57 -65.82
C LYS A 25 9.32 -34.78 -65.53
N THR A 26 8.47 -33.96 -66.15
CA THR A 26 7.00 -34.04 -66.01
C THR A 26 6.43 -35.36 -66.53
N THR A 27 7.10 -36.00 -67.51
CA THR A 27 6.73 -37.32 -68.01
C THR A 27 6.91 -38.37 -66.92
N THR A 28 8.09 -38.40 -66.29
CA THR A 28 8.36 -39.30 -65.16
C THR A 28 7.39 -39.07 -63.99
N THR A 29 7.16 -37.81 -63.58
CA THR A 29 6.22 -37.50 -62.49
C THR A 29 4.79 -37.95 -62.79
N ARG A 30 4.31 -37.81 -64.04
CA ARG A 30 2.98 -38.27 -64.45
C ARG A 30 2.86 -39.80 -64.49
N ALA A 31 3.94 -40.53 -64.78
CA ALA A 31 3.95 -41.99 -64.64
C ALA A 31 3.78 -42.40 -63.16
N ILE A 32 4.51 -41.78 -62.23
CA ILE A 32 4.33 -42.02 -60.79
C ILE A 32 2.90 -41.63 -60.34
N HIS A 33 2.35 -40.52 -60.85
CA HIS A 33 0.99 -40.08 -60.55
C HIS A 33 -0.10 -41.06 -61.05
N TYR A 34 0.17 -41.80 -62.13
CA TYR A 34 -0.71 -42.84 -62.66
C TYR A 34 -0.79 -44.10 -61.79
N LEU A 35 0.27 -44.45 -61.05
CA LEU A 35 0.28 -45.57 -60.09
C LEU A 35 -0.90 -45.48 -59.12
N TYR A 36 -1.13 -44.29 -58.55
CA TYR A 36 -2.13 -44.07 -57.51
C TYR A 36 -3.55 -43.90 -58.07
N ASN A 37 -3.71 -43.20 -59.19
CA ASN A 37 -5.04 -42.93 -59.78
C ASN A 37 -5.58 -44.04 -60.67
N ALA A 38 -4.68 -44.78 -61.34
CA ALA A 38 -4.99 -45.71 -62.43
C ALA A 38 -5.68 -45.09 -63.68
N GLU A 39 -5.90 -43.78 -63.76
CA GLU A 39 -6.73 -43.19 -64.81
C GLU A 39 -6.14 -41.88 -65.35
N GLY A 40 -5.87 -41.83 -66.67
CA GLY A 40 -5.19 -40.71 -67.31
C GLY A 40 -5.92 -39.36 -67.17
N ARG A 41 -7.25 -39.38 -67.01
CA ARG A 41 -8.09 -38.19 -66.83
C ARG A 41 -7.82 -37.43 -65.53
N GLN A 42 -7.37 -38.12 -64.47
CA GLN A 42 -7.15 -37.53 -63.15
C GLN A 42 -5.73 -36.92 -63.00
N LEU A 43 -4.86 -37.10 -63.99
CA LEU A 43 -3.47 -36.62 -64.02
C LEU A 43 -3.29 -35.15 -64.47
N GLY A 44 -4.39 -34.40 -64.58
CA GLY A 44 -4.35 -32.98 -64.95
C GLY A 44 -3.80 -32.69 -66.34
N ILE A 45 -3.83 -33.67 -67.26
CA ILE A 45 -3.36 -33.50 -68.64
C ILE A 45 -4.29 -32.52 -69.38
N PRO A 46 -3.78 -31.40 -69.91
CA PRO A 46 -4.56 -30.46 -70.72
C PRO A 46 -5.19 -31.12 -71.96
N SER A 47 -6.39 -30.70 -72.34
CA SER A 47 -7.18 -31.30 -73.42
C SER A 47 -6.58 -31.11 -74.83
N ASP A 48 -5.61 -30.21 -74.98
CA ASP A 48 -4.79 -29.99 -76.18
C ASP A 48 -3.65 -31.00 -76.36
N LYS A 49 -3.36 -31.83 -75.34
CA LYS A 49 -2.28 -32.83 -75.35
C LYS A 49 -2.81 -34.25 -75.47
N ASP A 50 -1.96 -35.15 -75.98
CA ASP A 50 -2.27 -36.57 -76.06
C ASP A 50 -2.56 -37.19 -74.68
N SER A 51 -3.54 -38.11 -74.62
CA SER A 51 -3.88 -38.80 -73.38
C SER A 51 -2.73 -39.69 -72.89
N PHE A 52 -2.74 -40.01 -71.60
CA PHE A 52 -1.73 -40.87 -70.99
C PHE A 52 -1.57 -42.21 -71.74
N GLU A 53 -2.68 -42.84 -72.12
CA GLU A 53 -2.70 -44.12 -72.83
C GLU A 53 -2.16 -44.03 -74.26
N LYS A 54 -2.23 -42.85 -74.89
CA LYS A 54 -1.66 -42.60 -76.23
C LYS A 54 -0.16 -42.27 -76.16
N TYR A 55 0.25 -41.50 -75.15
CA TYR A 55 1.63 -41.03 -75.01
C TYR A 55 2.58 -42.05 -74.39
N TYR A 56 2.18 -42.76 -73.32
CA TYR A 56 3.05 -43.73 -72.62
C TYR A 56 2.95 -45.15 -73.18
N PHE A 57 1.84 -45.45 -73.87
CA PHE A 57 1.65 -46.72 -74.56
C PHE A 57 1.37 -46.50 -76.05
N PRO A 58 2.32 -45.95 -76.82
CA PRO A 58 2.17 -45.81 -78.27
C PRO A 58 2.00 -47.18 -78.93
N TYR A 59 2.74 -48.18 -78.47
CA TYR A 59 2.79 -49.53 -79.05
C TYR A 59 2.28 -50.61 -78.09
N ASP A 60 1.93 -51.78 -78.63
CA ASP A 60 1.49 -52.97 -77.87
C ASP A 60 2.64 -53.61 -77.06
N ASN A 61 3.88 -53.24 -77.34
CA ASN A 61 5.08 -53.64 -76.59
C ASN A 61 5.62 -52.53 -75.67
N SER A 62 4.81 -51.49 -75.36
CA SER A 62 5.15 -50.51 -74.34
C SER A 62 4.71 -51.01 -72.96
N TYR A 63 5.60 -50.93 -71.97
CA TYR A 63 5.38 -51.37 -70.60
C TYR A 63 5.77 -50.28 -69.61
N ILE A 64 5.04 -50.19 -68.50
CA ILE A 64 5.51 -49.51 -67.28
C ILE A 64 5.46 -50.57 -66.17
N VAL A 65 6.58 -50.74 -65.47
CA VAL A 65 6.67 -51.62 -64.30
C VAL A 65 6.91 -50.76 -63.07
N TYR A 66 6.19 -51.05 -61.99
CA TYR A 66 6.40 -50.48 -60.67
C TYR A 66 6.79 -51.64 -59.75
N VAL A 67 7.97 -51.54 -59.15
CA VAL A 67 8.55 -52.59 -58.31
C VAL A 67 8.41 -52.18 -56.85
N PHE A 68 7.98 -53.11 -56.01
CA PHE A 68 7.93 -53.00 -54.55
C PHE A 68 8.68 -54.20 -53.95
N ASP A 69 8.88 -54.19 -52.63
CA ASP A 69 9.70 -55.20 -51.94
C ASP A 69 9.17 -56.65 -52.14
N ASP A 70 7.85 -56.84 -51.99
CA ASP A 70 7.20 -58.16 -51.99
C ASP A 70 6.42 -58.49 -53.30
N PHE A 71 6.25 -57.53 -54.19
CA PHE A 71 5.48 -57.69 -55.44
C PHE A 71 5.87 -56.65 -56.48
N PHE A 72 5.51 -56.89 -57.74
CA PHE A 72 5.54 -55.84 -58.76
C PHE A 72 4.22 -55.72 -59.50
N MET A 73 4.03 -54.56 -60.12
CA MET A 73 2.87 -54.23 -60.90
C MET A 73 3.27 -53.81 -62.31
N MET A 74 2.72 -54.46 -63.32
CA MET A 74 3.02 -54.21 -64.73
C MET A 74 1.79 -53.68 -65.46
N ALA A 75 1.93 -52.52 -66.09
CA ALA A 75 0.95 -51.93 -66.99
C ALA A 75 1.45 -52.02 -68.44
N PHE A 76 0.60 -52.48 -69.36
CA PHE A 76 0.91 -52.57 -70.80
C PHE A 76 -0.36 -52.45 -71.63
N LYS A 77 -0.24 -52.05 -72.90
CA LYS A 77 -1.38 -51.93 -73.82
C LYS A 77 -1.53 -53.18 -74.66
N ARG A 78 -2.77 -53.70 -74.75
CA ARG A 78 -3.11 -54.83 -75.61
C ARG A 78 -4.55 -54.73 -76.07
N SER A 79 -4.79 -54.91 -77.36
CA SER A 79 -6.13 -54.78 -77.97
C SER A 79 -6.79 -53.41 -77.69
N GLY A 80 -5.99 -52.34 -77.75
CA GLY A 80 -6.45 -50.96 -77.55
C GLY A 80 -6.74 -50.53 -76.11
N LYS A 81 -6.55 -51.40 -75.11
CA LYS A 81 -6.74 -51.07 -73.69
C LYS A 81 -5.46 -51.30 -72.88
N VAL A 82 -5.17 -50.42 -71.93
CA VAL A 82 -4.10 -50.64 -70.94
C VAL A 82 -4.59 -51.67 -69.92
N GLN A 83 -3.89 -52.79 -69.84
CA GLN A 83 -4.07 -53.85 -68.85
C GLN A 83 -3.07 -53.67 -67.72
N LYS A 84 -3.46 -54.02 -66.50
CA LYS A 84 -2.64 -53.91 -65.29
C LYS A 84 -2.63 -55.26 -64.60
N TRP A 85 -1.46 -55.72 -64.19
CA TRP A 85 -1.25 -57.00 -63.54
C TRP A 85 -0.40 -56.81 -62.30
N PHE A 86 -0.82 -57.41 -61.18
CA PHE A 86 -0.02 -57.58 -59.98
C PHE A 86 0.58 -58.98 -59.97
N SER A 87 1.81 -59.13 -59.50
CA SER A 87 2.51 -60.42 -59.36
C SER A 87 3.29 -60.48 -58.05
N LYS A 88 3.01 -61.47 -57.19
CA LYS A 88 3.59 -61.64 -55.84
C LYS A 88 4.94 -62.35 -55.93
N GLN A 89 5.92 -61.66 -56.50
CA GLN A 89 7.31 -62.10 -56.61
C GLN A 89 8.20 -60.85 -56.81
N PRO A 90 9.50 -60.92 -56.46
CA PRO A 90 10.44 -59.86 -56.79
C PRO A 90 10.57 -59.71 -58.32
N PHE A 91 10.84 -58.47 -58.77
CA PHE A 91 11.00 -58.18 -60.19
C PHE A 91 12.41 -58.53 -60.68
N ASP A 92 12.49 -59.38 -61.70
CA ASP A 92 13.72 -59.79 -62.38
C ASP A 92 13.72 -59.19 -63.80
N LEU A 93 14.62 -58.22 -64.03
CA LEU A 93 14.72 -57.52 -65.31
C LEU A 93 15.19 -58.44 -66.45
N GLU A 94 15.99 -59.47 -66.18
CA GLU A 94 16.50 -60.41 -67.20
C GLU A 94 15.38 -61.31 -67.77
N ARG A 95 14.26 -61.44 -67.06
CA ARG A 95 13.05 -62.14 -67.56
C ARG A 95 12.30 -61.33 -68.61
N VAL A 96 12.42 -60.01 -68.55
CA VAL A 96 11.71 -59.06 -69.42
C VAL A 96 12.61 -58.55 -70.54
N ILE A 97 13.92 -58.44 -70.31
CA ILE A 97 14.90 -57.96 -71.30
C ILE A 97 15.99 -59.00 -71.46
N VAL A 98 16.08 -59.59 -72.65
CA VAL A 98 17.03 -60.64 -73.00
C VAL A 98 17.97 -60.10 -74.07
N ASN A 99 19.28 -60.12 -73.80
CA ASN A 99 20.33 -59.59 -74.69
C ASN A 99 20.08 -58.14 -75.15
N GLY A 100 19.63 -57.27 -74.23
CA GLY A 100 19.34 -55.86 -74.51
C GLY A 100 18.07 -55.61 -75.34
N THR A 101 17.30 -56.65 -75.68
CA THR A 101 16.03 -56.54 -76.40
C THR A 101 14.88 -57.00 -75.51
N LEU A 102 13.73 -56.35 -75.59
CA LEU A 102 12.52 -56.76 -74.90
C LEU A 102 12.08 -58.16 -75.32
N ALA A 103 11.80 -59.03 -74.35
CA ALA A 103 11.31 -60.39 -74.59
C ALA A 103 9.90 -60.40 -75.22
N GLU A 104 9.54 -61.51 -75.87
CA GLU A 104 8.21 -61.67 -76.45
C GLU A 104 7.10 -61.54 -75.40
N HIS A 105 5.98 -60.90 -75.78
CA HIS A 105 4.87 -60.61 -74.87
C HIS A 105 4.34 -61.86 -74.15
N ASP A 106 4.24 -63.00 -74.84
CA ASP A 106 3.73 -64.23 -74.22
C ASP A 106 4.71 -64.82 -73.20
N ARG A 107 6.02 -64.58 -73.32
CA ARG A 107 7.04 -64.92 -72.31
C ARG A 107 6.95 -64.00 -71.09
N ILE A 108 6.78 -62.69 -71.29
CA ILE A 108 6.55 -61.72 -70.20
C ILE A 108 5.22 -62.04 -69.47
N ARG A 109 4.20 -62.47 -70.22
CA ARG A 109 2.89 -62.86 -69.69
C ARG A 109 2.89 -64.21 -68.97
N ALA A 110 3.78 -65.12 -69.33
CA ALA A 110 4.07 -66.31 -68.55
C ALA A 110 4.73 -65.91 -67.22
N TYR A 111 5.82 -65.14 -67.27
CA TYR A 111 6.54 -64.64 -66.09
C TYR A 111 5.62 -63.94 -65.07
N LEU A 112 4.69 -63.09 -65.54
CA LEU A 112 3.68 -62.45 -64.68
C LEU A 112 2.88 -63.45 -63.81
N LYS A 113 2.71 -64.69 -64.28
CA LYS A 113 1.86 -65.74 -63.68
C LYS A 113 2.64 -66.84 -62.95
N ASP A 114 3.97 -66.77 -62.89
CA ASP A 114 4.80 -67.88 -62.37
C ASP A 114 4.47 -68.25 -60.91
N VAL A 115 4.00 -67.29 -60.09
CA VAL A 115 3.64 -67.51 -58.67
C VAL A 115 2.15 -67.20 -58.41
N SER A 116 1.82 -66.02 -57.90
CA SER A 116 0.45 -65.58 -57.64
C SER A 116 0.25 -64.24 -58.32
N SER A 117 -0.76 -64.12 -59.16
CA SER A 117 -0.98 -62.95 -59.99
C SER A 117 -2.44 -62.58 -60.09
N TYR A 118 -2.71 -61.29 -60.20
CA TYR A 118 -4.07 -60.77 -60.28
C TYR A 118 -4.19 -59.64 -61.31
N ARG A 119 -5.30 -59.64 -62.05
CA ARG A 119 -5.64 -58.63 -63.05
C ARG A 119 -6.98 -57.98 -62.69
N PRO A 120 -6.99 -56.73 -62.22
CA PRO A 120 -8.22 -55.96 -62.04
C PRO A 120 -8.96 -55.81 -63.37
N GLN A 121 -10.29 -55.90 -63.32
CA GLN A 121 -11.19 -55.63 -64.44
C GLN A 121 -11.53 -54.15 -64.56
N THR A 122 -11.44 -53.39 -63.46
CA THR A 122 -11.75 -51.94 -63.44
C THR A 122 -10.67 -51.11 -62.73
N ASN A 123 -10.60 -49.82 -63.04
CA ASN A 123 -9.72 -48.88 -62.33
C ASN A 123 -10.15 -48.70 -60.85
N ALA A 124 -11.44 -48.84 -60.54
CA ALA A 124 -11.93 -48.76 -59.16
C ALA A 124 -11.48 -49.98 -58.33
N GLU A 125 -11.56 -51.18 -58.89
CA GLU A 125 -11.05 -52.42 -58.27
C GLU A 125 -9.54 -52.36 -58.04
N TYR A 126 -8.78 -51.88 -59.04
CA TYR A 126 -7.35 -51.59 -58.90
C TYR A 126 -7.07 -50.65 -57.72
N ARG A 127 -7.81 -49.54 -57.58
CA ARG A 127 -7.60 -48.57 -56.49
C ARG A 127 -7.92 -49.20 -55.13
N LYS A 128 -9.00 -50.00 -55.03
CA LYS A 128 -9.33 -50.74 -53.80
C LYS A 128 -8.24 -51.74 -53.39
N ILE A 129 -7.50 -52.31 -54.34
CA ILE A 129 -6.38 -53.21 -54.06
C ILE A 129 -5.18 -52.40 -53.54
N ILE A 130 -4.74 -51.38 -54.27
CA ILE A 130 -3.60 -50.53 -53.85
C ILE A 130 -3.84 -49.88 -52.47
N TYR A 131 -5.07 -49.45 -52.19
CA TYR A 131 -5.44 -48.80 -50.92
C TYR A 131 -5.94 -49.76 -49.82
N GLY A 132 -5.74 -51.06 -49.98
CA GLY A 132 -5.98 -52.07 -48.94
C GLY A 132 -7.45 -52.30 -48.55
N GLN A 133 -8.40 -51.89 -49.40
CA GLN A 133 -9.85 -52.07 -49.17
C GLN A 133 -10.37 -53.45 -49.59
N GLU A 134 -9.69 -54.13 -50.53
CA GLU A 134 -10.05 -55.50 -50.93
C GLU A 134 -9.24 -56.53 -50.12
N ARG A 135 -9.87 -57.09 -49.08
CA ARG A 135 -9.23 -58.03 -48.13
C ARG A 135 -8.57 -59.25 -48.79
N ARG A 136 -9.05 -59.67 -49.96
CA ARG A 136 -8.50 -60.83 -50.71
C ARG A 136 -7.15 -60.57 -51.37
N TYR A 137 -6.77 -59.29 -51.52
CA TYR A 137 -5.57 -58.87 -52.26
C TYR A 137 -4.72 -57.85 -51.48
N LEU A 138 -4.80 -57.87 -50.14
CA LEU A 138 -3.94 -57.05 -49.26
C LEU A 138 -2.44 -57.23 -49.55
N ASP A 139 -2.08 -58.41 -50.03
CA ASP A 139 -0.76 -58.79 -50.54
C ASP A 139 -0.19 -57.90 -51.65
N PHE A 140 -1.04 -57.11 -52.32
CA PHE A 140 -0.72 -56.16 -53.40
C PHE A 140 -1.03 -54.70 -53.02
N SER A 141 -1.31 -54.43 -51.74
CA SER A 141 -1.58 -53.07 -51.27
C SER A 141 -0.29 -52.30 -50.98
N ILE A 142 -0.28 -51.01 -51.31
CA ILE A 142 0.84 -50.10 -51.00
C ILE A 142 0.59 -49.45 -49.62
N ALA A 143 -0.67 -49.12 -49.31
CA ALA A 143 -1.06 -48.54 -48.03
C ALA A 143 -2.53 -48.84 -47.71
N SER A 144 -2.87 -49.10 -46.44
CA SER A 144 -4.26 -49.32 -46.02
C SER A 144 -4.94 -47.99 -45.66
N ILE A 145 -5.68 -47.39 -46.60
CA ILE A 145 -6.36 -46.10 -46.42
C ILE A 145 -7.86 -46.29 -46.51
N LYS A 146 -8.57 -46.13 -45.37
CA LYS A 146 -10.04 -46.30 -45.29
C LYS A 146 -10.79 -45.38 -46.27
N ASN A 147 -10.57 -44.07 -46.18
CA ASN A 147 -11.22 -43.07 -47.03
C ASN A 147 -10.31 -42.68 -48.20
N TYR A 148 -9.90 -43.67 -49.01
CA TYR A 148 -8.92 -43.45 -50.07
C TYR A 148 -9.41 -42.49 -51.18
N ASP A 149 -10.72 -42.37 -51.41
CA ASP A 149 -11.27 -41.41 -52.38
C ASP A 149 -11.01 -39.95 -51.94
N ALA A 150 -11.12 -39.64 -50.63
CA ALA A 150 -10.74 -38.33 -50.09
C ALA A 150 -9.22 -38.11 -50.17
N PHE A 151 -8.40 -39.13 -49.88
CA PHE A 151 -6.95 -39.07 -50.09
C PHE A 151 -6.61 -38.75 -51.54
N LEU A 152 -7.27 -39.40 -52.51
CA LEU A 152 -7.04 -39.18 -53.94
C LEU A 152 -7.44 -37.78 -54.40
N GLU A 153 -8.55 -37.22 -53.90
CA GLU A 153 -8.91 -35.83 -54.20
C GLU A 153 -7.80 -34.87 -53.74
N VAL A 154 -7.33 -35.00 -52.50
CA VAL A 154 -6.25 -34.15 -51.95
C VAL A 154 -4.94 -34.36 -52.71
N TYR A 155 -4.56 -35.61 -52.95
CA TYR A 155 -3.36 -35.99 -53.67
C TYR A 155 -3.34 -35.41 -55.09
N ASN A 156 -4.44 -35.54 -55.84
CA ASN A 156 -4.58 -34.93 -57.17
C ASN A 156 -4.56 -33.40 -57.13
N MET A 157 -5.08 -32.79 -56.06
CA MET A 157 -5.10 -31.35 -55.90
C MET A 157 -3.71 -30.76 -55.60
N VAL A 158 -2.82 -31.54 -54.96
CA VAL A 158 -1.43 -31.14 -54.66
C VAL A 158 -0.46 -31.51 -55.79
N PHE A 159 -0.58 -32.70 -56.39
CA PHE A 159 0.40 -33.23 -57.36
C PHE A 159 0.10 -32.94 -58.84
N ASN A 160 -0.99 -32.23 -59.16
CA ASN A 160 -1.29 -31.82 -60.55
C ASN A 160 -0.28 -30.76 -61.06
N VAL A 161 0.75 -31.24 -61.75
CA VAL A 161 1.95 -30.48 -62.14
C VAL A 161 1.66 -29.19 -62.93
N ASP A 162 0.63 -29.18 -63.79
CA ASP A 162 0.28 -28.00 -64.62
C ASP A 162 -0.49 -26.92 -63.81
N LYS A 163 -0.78 -27.16 -62.52
CA LYS A 163 -1.42 -26.24 -61.57
C LYS A 163 -0.65 -26.13 -60.23
N ALA A 164 0.67 -26.31 -60.24
CA ALA A 164 1.53 -26.31 -59.05
C ALA A 164 1.74 -24.91 -58.38
N ILE A 165 0.65 -24.15 -58.19
CA ILE A 165 0.55 -23.12 -57.16
C ILE A 165 -0.33 -23.71 -56.07
N VAL A 166 0.29 -24.27 -55.04
CA VAL A 166 -0.43 -24.86 -53.89
C VAL A 166 -0.97 -23.74 -53.01
N ASP A 167 -2.08 -23.13 -53.43
CA ASP A 167 -2.73 -22.04 -52.71
C ASP A 167 -3.26 -22.54 -51.34
N MET A 168 -3.19 -21.70 -50.31
CA MET A 168 -3.64 -22.04 -48.96
C MET A 168 -5.14 -22.36 -48.92
N LYS A 169 -5.94 -21.76 -49.82
CA LYS A 169 -7.35 -22.13 -50.02
C LYS A 169 -7.51 -23.58 -50.47
N SER A 170 -6.60 -24.07 -51.30
CA SER A 170 -6.60 -25.45 -51.78
C SER A 170 -6.32 -26.43 -50.65
N ILE A 171 -5.27 -26.17 -49.84
CA ILE A 171 -4.96 -26.99 -48.66
C ILE A 171 -6.12 -26.99 -47.65
N LYS A 172 -6.73 -25.83 -47.37
CA LYS A 172 -7.88 -25.74 -46.45
C LYS A 172 -9.09 -26.54 -46.94
N LYS A 173 -9.42 -26.47 -48.23
CA LYS A 173 -10.54 -27.23 -48.83
C LYS A 173 -10.29 -28.75 -48.81
N ALA A 174 -9.04 -29.15 -49.05
CA ALA A 174 -8.59 -30.54 -48.93
C ALA A 174 -8.76 -31.07 -47.49
N ILE A 175 -8.28 -30.32 -46.49
CA ILE A 175 -8.42 -30.67 -45.07
C ILE A 175 -9.90 -30.77 -44.67
N GLN A 176 -10.72 -29.78 -45.03
CA GLN A 176 -12.16 -29.77 -44.71
C GLN A 176 -12.90 -30.99 -45.28
N LYS A 177 -12.60 -31.41 -46.52
CA LYS A 177 -13.18 -32.63 -47.10
C LYS A 177 -12.68 -33.91 -46.42
N SER A 178 -11.40 -33.98 -46.07
CA SER A 178 -10.84 -35.16 -45.38
C SER A 178 -11.42 -35.39 -43.97
N LEU A 179 -12.05 -34.37 -43.40
CA LEU A 179 -12.68 -34.36 -42.07
C LEU A 179 -14.15 -34.78 -42.06
N GLN A 180 -14.74 -35.14 -43.20
CA GLN A 180 -16.14 -35.59 -43.24
C GLN A 180 -16.30 -36.92 -42.48
N LYS A 181 -16.93 -36.83 -41.30
CA LYS A 181 -17.75 -37.92 -40.76
C LYS A 181 -18.90 -38.22 -41.74
N ASP A 182 -19.38 -39.45 -41.69
CA ASP A 182 -20.28 -40.04 -42.68
C ASP A 182 -21.51 -39.15 -42.99
N ASP A 183 -21.84 -39.06 -44.28
CA ASP A 183 -23.09 -38.48 -44.77
C ASP A 183 -24.25 -39.42 -44.39
N GLU A 184 -24.67 -39.40 -43.12
CA GLU A 184 -25.96 -39.96 -42.73
C GLU A 184 -27.07 -39.20 -43.47
N ILE A 185 -27.95 -39.96 -44.11
CA ILE A 185 -29.06 -39.46 -44.90
C ILE A 185 -29.92 -38.56 -44.00
N LEU A 186 -29.99 -37.27 -44.34
CA LEU A 186 -30.89 -36.29 -43.71
C LEU A 186 -32.36 -36.69 -43.95
N SER A 187 -32.87 -37.61 -43.14
CA SER A 187 -34.29 -37.66 -42.84
C SER A 187 -34.61 -36.41 -42.04
N LEU A 188 -35.08 -35.37 -42.73
CA LEU A 188 -35.52 -34.13 -42.08
C LEU A 188 -36.81 -34.43 -41.30
N ASP A 189 -36.65 -34.83 -40.05
CA ASP A 189 -37.78 -34.93 -39.13
C ASP A 189 -38.29 -33.51 -38.86
N PHE A 190 -39.48 -33.22 -39.38
CA PHE A 190 -40.11 -31.91 -39.27
C PHE A 190 -40.44 -31.54 -37.82
N ASP A 191 -40.71 -32.53 -36.95
CA ASP A 191 -41.02 -32.27 -35.54
C ASP A 191 -39.74 -31.91 -34.76
N THR A 192 -38.64 -32.64 -34.98
CA THR A 192 -37.31 -32.24 -34.47
C THR A 192 -36.89 -30.89 -35.05
N TYR A 193 -37.06 -30.63 -36.35
CA TYR A 193 -36.73 -29.33 -36.96
C TYR A 193 -37.56 -28.18 -36.38
N ILE A 194 -38.86 -28.36 -36.13
CA ILE A 194 -39.69 -27.34 -35.46
C ILE A 194 -39.27 -27.16 -34.00
N THR A 195 -38.87 -28.22 -33.30
CA THR A 195 -38.34 -28.17 -31.94
C THR A 195 -37.02 -27.38 -31.89
N ASP A 196 -36.10 -27.65 -32.82
CA ASP A 196 -34.83 -26.94 -32.96
C ASP A 196 -35.05 -25.47 -33.40
N MET A 197 -36.01 -25.19 -34.28
CA MET A 197 -36.30 -23.83 -34.76
C MET A 197 -37.02 -22.99 -33.68
N THR A 198 -37.86 -23.63 -32.85
CA THR A 198 -38.45 -22.97 -31.67
C THR A 198 -37.46 -22.80 -30.53
N ALA A 199 -36.55 -23.76 -30.31
CA ALA A 199 -35.42 -23.62 -29.40
C ALA A 199 -34.49 -22.48 -29.86
N PHE A 200 -34.10 -22.46 -31.14
CA PHE A 200 -33.31 -21.38 -31.74
C PHE A 200 -34.00 -20.03 -31.64
N LYS A 201 -35.32 -19.94 -31.87
CA LYS A 201 -36.08 -18.70 -31.67
C LYS A 201 -36.08 -18.26 -30.21
N ARG A 202 -36.29 -19.19 -29.26
CA ARG A 202 -36.25 -18.91 -27.82
C ARG A 202 -34.87 -18.42 -27.39
N ASP A 203 -33.82 -19.05 -27.90
CA ASP A 203 -32.44 -18.72 -27.57
C ASP A 203 -32.02 -17.40 -28.26
N TYR A 204 -32.49 -17.12 -29.48
CA TYR A 204 -32.35 -15.82 -30.13
C TYR A 204 -33.08 -14.69 -29.37
N ASP A 205 -34.32 -14.93 -28.93
CA ASP A 205 -35.07 -13.98 -28.10
C ASP A 205 -34.42 -13.80 -26.71
N PHE A 206 -33.81 -14.86 -26.16
CA PHE A 206 -32.98 -14.77 -24.96
C PHE A 206 -31.74 -13.92 -25.21
N PHE A 207 -30.94 -14.19 -26.25
CA PHE A 207 -29.78 -13.38 -26.61
C PHE A 207 -30.16 -11.92 -26.88
N LYS A 208 -31.28 -11.66 -27.56
CA LYS A 208 -31.79 -10.31 -27.82
C LYS A 208 -32.22 -9.58 -26.54
N LYS A 209 -32.79 -10.28 -25.55
CA LYS A 209 -33.08 -9.72 -24.21
C LYS A 209 -31.81 -9.52 -23.40
N PHE A 210 -30.88 -10.47 -23.46
CA PHE A 210 -29.58 -10.44 -22.78
C PHE A 210 -28.72 -9.28 -23.28
N ASP A 211 -28.61 -9.09 -24.60
CA ASP A 211 -27.81 -8.01 -25.19
C ASP A 211 -28.44 -6.63 -24.93
N ARG A 212 -29.79 -6.54 -24.94
CA ARG A 212 -30.53 -5.34 -24.47
C ARG A 212 -30.31 -5.01 -23.00
N GLN A 213 -30.06 -5.99 -22.14
CA GLN A 213 -29.81 -5.80 -20.70
C GLN A 213 -28.35 -6.00 -20.31
N ARG A 214 -27.43 -6.09 -21.28
CA ARG A 214 -26.03 -6.47 -21.06
C ARG A 214 -25.31 -5.53 -20.13
N ASP A 215 -25.59 -4.24 -20.22
CA ASP A 215 -24.99 -3.24 -19.34
C ASP A 215 -25.62 -3.24 -17.94
N ASN A 216 -26.89 -3.63 -17.80
CA ASN A 216 -27.50 -3.85 -16.48
C ASN A 216 -26.97 -5.12 -15.83
N ILE A 217 -26.73 -6.19 -16.60
CA ILE A 217 -26.11 -7.42 -16.11
C ILE A 217 -24.66 -7.16 -15.71
N LYS A 218 -23.88 -6.41 -16.51
CA LYS A 218 -22.53 -5.97 -16.11
C LYS A 218 -22.54 -5.13 -14.83
N LYS A 219 -23.46 -4.16 -14.70
CA LYS A 219 -23.62 -3.36 -13.48
C LYS A 219 -23.95 -4.25 -12.27
N ALA A 220 -24.88 -5.20 -12.43
CA ALA A 220 -25.24 -6.15 -11.37
C ALA A 220 -24.06 -7.07 -10.97
N VAL A 221 -23.26 -7.54 -11.94
CA VAL A 221 -22.04 -8.30 -11.66
C VAL A 221 -20.99 -7.43 -10.96
N GLY A 222 -20.76 -6.19 -11.40
CA GLY A 222 -19.86 -5.25 -10.72
C GLY A 222 -20.27 -4.97 -9.27
N VAL A 223 -21.56 -4.71 -9.03
CA VAL A 223 -22.11 -4.57 -7.66
C VAL A 223 -21.95 -5.86 -6.85
N MET A 224 -22.05 -7.04 -7.46
CA MET A 224 -21.84 -8.31 -6.78
C MET A 224 -20.36 -8.55 -6.44
N GLU A 225 -19.42 -8.17 -7.32
CA GLU A 225 -17.98 -8.19 -7.07
C GLU A 225 -17.60 -7.18 -5.97
N GLU A 226 -18.16 -5.96 -6.00
CA GLU A 226 -18.03 -4.96 -4.93
C GLU A 226 -18.53 -5.50 -3.59
N LEU A 227 -19.71 -6.14 -3.55
CA LEU A 227 -20.24 -6.75 -2.33
C LEU A 227 -19.33 -7.87 -1.79
N VAL A 228 -18.77 -8.73 -2.65
CA VAL A 228 -17.82 -9.77 -2.23
C VAL A 228 -16.55 -9.16 -1.64
N THR A 229 -15.95 -8.15 -2.29
CA THR A 229 -14.75 -7.48 -1.75
C THR A 229 -15.04 -6.71 -0.44
N LEU A 230 -16.25 -6.17 -0.29
CA LEU A 230 -16.71 -5.55 0.96
C LEU A 230 -16.86 -6.60 2.07
N GLU A 231 -17.42 -7.77 1.77
CA GLU A 231 -17.58 -8.87 2.73
C GLU A 231 -16.22 -9.44 3.18
N GLU A 232 -15.27 -9.64 2.25
CA GLU A 232 -13.87 -9.98 2.56
C GLU A 232 -13.21 -8.91 3.45
N THR A 233 -13.43 -7.63 3.15
CA THR A 233 -12.92 -6.51 3.95
C THR A 233 -13.51 -6.50 5.36
N ILE A 234 -14.81 -6.76 5.50
CA ILE A 234 -15.49 -6.89 6.80
C ILE A 234 -14.92 -8.06 7.60
N GLN A 235 -14.70 -9.23 6.99
CA GLN A 235 -14.08 -10.39 7.65
C GLN A 235 -12.65 -10.07 8.13
N LEU A 236 -11.85 -9.38 7.31
CA LEU A 236 -10.51 -8.94 7.68
C LEU A 236 -10.52 -7.93 8.85
N LEU A 237 -11.45 -6.97 8.84
CA LEU A 237 -11.62 -6.00 9.92
C LEU A 237 -12.10 -6.66 11.21
N LEU A 238 -13.07 -7.58 11.15
CA LEU A 238 -13.51 -8.39 12.29
C LEU A 238 -12.36 -9.23 12.87
N GLY A 239 -11.52 -9.82 12.01
CA GLY A 239 -10.30 -10.52 12.41
C GLY A 239 -9.33 -9.62 13.18
N LYS A 240 -9.06 -8.40 12.68
CA LYS A 240 -8.23 -7.39 13.36
C LYS A 240 -8.82 -6.94 14.70
N ILE A 241 -10.13 -6.68 14.74
CA ILE A 241 -10.84 -6.30 15.99
C ILE A 241 -10.73 -7.43 17.01
N ARG A 242 -10.95 -8.69 16.61
CA ARG A 242 -10.87 -9.85 17.49
C ARG A 242 -9.44 -10.08 18.03
N TYR A 243 -8.43 -9.90 17.19
CA TYR A 243 -7.02 -9.94 17.61
C TYR A 243 -6.69 -8.85 18.64
N ASN A 244 -7.09 -7.60 18.36
CA ASN A 244 -6.90 -6.49 19.29
C ASN A 244 -7.64 -6.72 20.62
N GLN A 245 -8.89 -7.20 20.58
CA GLN A 245 -9.66 -7.55 21.78
C GLN A 245 -8.96 -8.60 22.65
N GLU A 246 -8.38 -9.64 22.05
CA GLU A 246 -7.67 -10.67 22.83
C GLU A 246 -6.33 -10.14 23.39
N MET A 247 -5.60 -9.33 22.62
CA MET A 247 -4.38 -8.64 23.09
C MET A 247 -4.66 -7.65 24.23
N ASP A 248 -5.76 -6.90 24.15
CA ASP A 248 -6.15 -5.96 25.21
C ASP A 248 -6.64 -6.73 26.45
N LYS A 249 -7.34 -7.84 26.26
CA LYS A 249 -7.79 -8.75 27.34
C LYS A 249 -6.61 -9.47 28.03
N GLU A 250 -5.53 -9.76 27.32
CA GLU A 250 -4.28 -10.28 27.90
C GLU A 250 -3.52 -9.19 28.70
N LYS A 251 -3.54 -7.93 28.23
CA LYS A 251 -2.90 -6.79 28.93
C LYS A 251 -3.71 -6.26 30.11
N LEU A 252 -5.04 -6.39 30.08
CA LEU A 252 -5.96 -5.82 31.08
C LEU A 252 -5.64 -6.23 32.53
N PRO A 253 -5.26 -7.49 32.87
CA PRO A 253 -4.89 -7.86 34.23
C PRO A 253 -3.62 -7.16 34.71
N GLY A 254 -2.61 -7.03 33.84
CA GLY A 254 -1.37 -6.31 34.17
C GLY A 254 -1.61 -4.82 34.39
N LEU A 255 -2.45 -4.19 33.56
CA LEU A 255 -2.82 -2.79 33.71
C LEU A 255 -3.68 -2.55 34.96
N LYS A 256 -4.59 -3.48 35.31
CA LYS A 256 -5.35 -3.44 36.57
C LYS A 256 -4.44 -3.56 37.79
N ALA A 257 -3.50 -4.50 37.80
CA ALA A 257 -2.55 -4.65 38.90
C ALA A 257 -1.66 -3.41 39.07
N ALA A 258 -1.20 -2.80 37.96
CA ALA A 258 -0.47 -1.53 38.01
C ALA A 258 -1.33 -0.36 38.53
N TYR A 259 -2.60 -0.29 38.11
CA TYR A 259 -3.55 0.70 38.61
C TYR A 259 -3.85 0.53 40.11
N GLU A 260 -4.09 -0.70 40.57
CA GLU A 260 -4.33 -1.00 42.00
C GLU A 260 -3.11 -0.64 42.86
N MET A 261 -1.90 -0.94 42.38
CA MET A 261 -0.66 -0.55 43.05
C MET A 261 -0.52 0.98 43.14
N GLU A 262 -0.79 1.72 42.06
CA GLU A 262 -0.71 3.18 42.07
C GLU A 262 -1.87 3.86 42.84
N GLU A 263 -3.03 3.22 42.90
CA GLU A 263 -4.12 3.67 43.76
C GLU A 263 -3.75 3.47 45.25
N GLU A 264 -3.02 2.39 45.59
CA GLU A 264 -2.51 2.15 46.93
C GLU A 264 -1.37 3.11 47.32
N THR A 265 -0.42 3.41 46.42
CA THR A 265 0.60 4.44 46.66
C THR A 265 -0.05 5.82 46.85
N LEU A 266 -1.07 6.17 46.05
CA LEU A 266 -1.84 7.40 46.21
C LEU A 266 -2.62 7.44 47.54
N LYS A 267 -3.24 6.33 47.96
CA LYS A 267 -3.89 6.21 49.28
C LYS A 267 -2.87 6.39 50.41
N ALA A 268 -1.67 5.80 50.31
CA ALA A 268 -0.59 5.98 51.28
C ALA A 268 -0.07 7.43 51.31
N PHE A 269 0.07 8.07 50.15
CA PHE A 269 0.44 9.49 50.04
C PHE A 269 -0.61 10.40 50.69
N LYS A 270 -1.90 10.21 50.39
CA LYS A 270 -3.01 10.96 51.03
C LYS A 270 -3.02 10.78 52.56
N ARG A 271 -2.74 9.57 53.07
CA ARG A 271 -2.57 9.32 54.52
C ARG A 271 -1.40 10.12 55.11
N ARG A 272 -0.25 10.18 54.41
CA ARG A 272 0.90 11.00 54.81
C ARG A 272 0.58 12.50 54.80
N VAL A 273 -0.07 13.01 53.76
CA VAL A 273 -0.49 14.42 53.67
C VAL A 273 -1.39 14.76 54.86
N LYS A 274 -2.45 13.98 55.11
CA LYS A 274 -3.35 14.17 56.25
C LYS A 274 -2.66 14.10 57.62
N HIS A 275 -1.63 13.27 57.76
CA HIS A 275 -0.81 13.24 58.98
C HIS A 275 -0.01 14.54 59.17
N TRP A 276 0.58 15.08 58.09
CA TRP A 276 1.34 16.33 58.14
C TRP A 276 0.45 17.57 58.29
N GLU A 277 -0.72 17.59 57.65
CA GLU A 277 -1.77 18.62 57.86
C GLU A 277 -2.18 18.67 59.32
N LYS A 278 -2.57 17.52 59.91
CA LYS A 278 -2.90 17.45 61.34
C LYS A 278 -1.73 17.84 62.23
N ARG A 279 -0.49 17.53 61.85
CA ARG A 279 0.70 17.93 62.62
C ARG A 279 0.97 19.44 62.52
N LEU A 280 0.69 20.05 61.38
CA LEU A 280 0.76 21.50 61.16
C LEU A 280 -0.34 22.23 61.96
N GLU A 281 -1.58 21.75 61.89
CA GLU A 281 -2.73 22.23 62.68
C GLU A 281 -2.39 22.20 64.19
N ASN A 282 -1.93 21.07 64.72
CA ASN A 282 -1.48 20.96 66.13
C ASN A 282 -0.32 21.91 66.49
N LEU A 283 0.52 22.31 65.52
CA LEU A 283 1.59 23.30 65.75
C LEU A 283 1.04 24.73 65.68
N GLN A 284 0.12 25.01 64.76
CA GLN A 284 -0.59 26.28 64.66
C GLN A 284 -1.43 26.55 65.92
N ASP A 285 -2.14 25.55 66.43
CA ASP A 285 -2.90 25.63 67.69
C ASP A 285 -1.97 25.90 68.87
N LYS A 286 -0.83 25.21 68.97
CA LYS A 286 0.16 25.47 70.03
C LYS A 286 0.72 26.89 69.96
N VAL A 287 1.12 27.34 68.76
CA VAL A 287 1.63 28.70 68.55
C VAL A 287 0.55 29.74 68.86
N SER A 288 -0.67 29.54 68.37
CA SER A 288 -1.84 30.39 68.63
C SER A 288 -2.15 30.48 70.12
N ASN A 289 -2.15 29.34 70.84
CA ASN A 289 -2.33 29.30 72.29
C ASN A 289 -1.21 30.06 73.02
N THR A 290 0.07 29.86 72.66
CA THR A 290 1.16 30.65 73.26
C THR A 290 1.07 32.14 72.94
N ILE A 291 0.62 32.52 71.74
CA ILE A 291 0.35 33.92 71.37
C ILE A 291 -0.81 34.47 72.20
N ASN A 292 -1.86 33.69 72.44
CA ASN A 292 -3.01 34.10 73.25
C ASN A 292 -2.65 34.20 74.74
N GLU A 293 -1.84 33.30 75.28
CA GLU A 293 -1.28 33.40 76.64
C GLU A 293 -0.38 34.65 76.78
N LEU A 294 0.47 34.93 75.79
CA LEU A 294 1.31 36.13 75.78
C LEU A 294 0.46 37.40 75.65
N ARG A 295 -0.57 37.41 74.80
CA ARG A 295 -1.54 38.51 74.71
C ARG A 295 -2.33 38.69 76.00
N PHE A 296 -2.68 37.62 76.71
CA PHE A 296 -3.34 37.70 78.00
C PHE A 296 -2.42 38.31 79.05
N LYS A 297 -1.15 37.87 79.11
CA LYS A 297 -0.13 38.48 80.00
C LYS A 297 0.16 39.93 79.66
N ILE A 298 0.23 40.29 78.37
CA ILE A 298 0.34 41.68 77.93
C ILE A 298 -0.88 42.47 78.40
N LYS A 299 -2.09 41.96 78.23
CA LYS A 299 -3.31 42.59 78.75
C LYS A 299 -3.36 42.69 80.28
N GLU A 300 -2.82 41.72 81.02
CA GLU A 300 -2.69 41.83 82.48
C GLU A 300 -1.68 42.91 82.87
N LEU A 301 -0.58 43.06 82.12
CA LEU A 301 0.41 44.12 82.32
C LEU A 301 -0.14 45.50 81.94
N GLU A 302 -0.81 45.63 80.79
CA GLU A 302 -1.54 46.82 80.35
C GLU A 302 -2.62 47.19 81.38
N ALA A 303 -3.43 46.23 81.84
CA ALA A 303 -4.45 46.48 82.87
C ALA A 303 -3.84 46.80 84.24
N LEU A 304 -2.62 46.35 84.55
CA LEU A 304 -1.87 46.81 85.73
C LEU A 304 -1.42 48.25 85.55
N GLU A 305 -0.80 48.58 84.41
CA GLU A 305 -0.36 49.93 84.05
C GLU A 305 -1.54 50.92 84.07
N GLU A 306 -2.68 50.53 83.51
CA GLU A 306 -3.95 51.25 83.49
C GLU A 306 -4.55 51.42 84.90
N LYS A 307 -4.58 50.35 85.71
CA LYS A 307 -5.09 50.38 87.10
C LYS A 307 -4.20 51.19 88.06
N TYR A 308 -2.91 51.29 87.78
CA TYR A 308 -1.97 52.14 88.52
C TYR A 308 -1.70 53.49 87.83
N SER A 309 -2.38 53.78 86.71
CA SER A 309 -2.33 55.08 86.03
C SER A 309 -3.21 56.09 86.78
N PRO A 310 -2.70 57.30 87.10
CA PRO A 310 -3.46 58.33 87.81
C PRO A 310 -4.76 58.76 87.12
N ILE A 311 -4.88 58.56 85.80
CA ILE A 311 -5.96 59.08 84.96
C ILE A 311 -7.24 58.24 85.08
N HIS A 312 -7.14 56.91 85.16
CA HIS A 312 -8.30 56.02 85.07
C HIS A 312 -9.16 55.97 86.34
N TYR A 313 -8.66 56.46 87.47
CA TYR A 313 -9.47 56.64 88.68
C TYR A 313 -10.58 57.72 88.48
N GLU A 314 -10.32 58.75 87.67
CA GLU A 314 -11.31 59.79 87.36
C GLU A 314 -12.33 59.33 86.30
N GLU A 315 -11.89 58.57 85.29
CA GLU A 315 -12.78 58.10 84.21
C GLU A 315 -13.78 57.02 84.67
N ALA A 316 -13.36 56.11 85.57
CA ALA A 316 -14.24 55.07 86.13
C ALA A 316 -15.50 55.63 86.82
N VAL A 317 -15.41 56.82 87.40
CA VAL A 317 -16.54 57.54 88.02
C VAL A 317 -17.56 58.01 86.98
N THR A 318 -17.13 58.33 85.76
CA THR A 318 -18.03 58.86 84.70
C THR A 318 -18.75 57.79 83.89
N ILE A 319 -18.14 56.61 83.70
CA ILE A 319 -18.75 55.52 82.91
C ILE A 319 -19.95 54.89 83.64
N ALA A 320 -19.89 54.82 84.99
CA ALA A 320 -20.98 54.33 85.82
C ALA A 320 -22.31 55.08 85.60
N ALA A 321 -22.27 56.33 85.10
CA ALA A 321 -23.45 57.16 84.88
C ALA A 321 -24.23 56.86 83.57
N LYS A 322 -23.69 56.07 82.63
CA LYS A 322 -24.28 55.90 81.27
C LYS A 322 -24.90 54.54 80.96
N LYS A 323 -24.89 53.58 81.89
CA LYS A 323 -25.33 52.18 81.66
C LYS A 323 -26.74 52.06 81.04
N ASN A 324 -27.72 52.83 81.51
CA ASN A 324 -29.13 52.64 81.18
C ASN A 324 -29.52 53.04 79.73
N GLY A 325 -28.64 53.72 78.98
CA GLY A 325 -28.92 54.06 77.58
C GLY A 325 -28.79 52.86 76.64
N LEU A 326 -27.70 52.10 76.80
CA LEU A 326 -27.30 51.02 75.89
C LEU A 326 -28.21 49.78 75.96
N GLU A 327 -28.95 49.59 77.07
CA GLU A 327 -29.91 48.50 77.21
C GLU A 327 -31.16 48.72 76.36
N LYS A 328 -31.49 49.98 76.01
CA LYS A 328 -32.67 50.32 75.19
C LYS A 328 -32.46 50.03 73.70
N ASP A 329 -31.33 50.47 73.15
CA ASP A 329 -31.02 50.37 71.70
C ASP A 329 -31.00 48.90 71.22
N ARG A 330 -30.64 47.97 72.11
CA ARG A 330 -30.62 46.52 71.83
C ARG A 330 -32.02 45.95 71.58
N ASP A 331 -33.01 46.40 72.34
CA ASP A 331 -34.36 45.83 72.31
C ASP A 331 -35.13 46.33 71.07
N ASP A 332 -34.90 47.58 70.65
CA ASP A 332 -35.48 48.17 69.42
C ASP A 332 -34.94 47.49 68.14
N LEU A 333 -33.64 47.15 68.09
CA LEU A 333 -33.05 46.39 66.99
C LEU A 333 -33.65 44.98 66.86
N THR A 334 -33.95 44.33 67.99
CA THR A 334 -34.51 42.96 68.01
C THR A 334 -35.92 42.90 67.43
N ILE A 335 -36.72 43.96 67.63
CA ILE A 335 -38.08 44.06 67.07
C ILE A 335 -38.05 44.28 65.55
N SER A 336 -37.03 44.97 65.05
CA SER A 336 -36.91 45.31 63.63
C SER A 336 -36.60 44.09 62.75
N ILE A 337 -35.82 43.12 63.25
CA ILE A 337 -35.47 41.89 62.52
C ILE A 337 -36.70 41.01 62.27
N ARG A 338 -37.57 40.81 63.27
CA ARG A 338 -38.75 39.94 63.14
C ARG A 338 -39.73 40.37 62.05
N LYS A 339 -39.87 41.69 61.81
CA LYS A 339 -40.76 42.19 60.74
C LYS A 339 -40.29 41.80 59.34
N LEU A 340 -38.98 41.79 59.11
CA LEU A 340 -38.40 41.46 57.80
C LEU A 340 -38.56 39.98 57.45
N GLU A 341 -38.55 39.10 58.46
CA GLU A 341 -38.76 37.65 58.28
C GLU A 341 -40.21 37.32 57.85
N GLU A 342 -41.21 38.05 58.39
CA GLU A 342 -42.62 37.87 58.02
C GLU A 342 -42.91 38.34 56.58
N GLU A 343 -42.35 39.48 56.16
CA GLU A 343 -42.51 40.01 54.79
C GLU A 343 -41.93 39.05 53.73
N GLN A 344 -40.75 38.46 53.99
CA GLN A 344 -40.10 37.54 53.06
C GLN A 344 -40.91 36.26 52.83
N SER A 345 -41.55 35.72 53.87
CA SER A 345 -42.41 34.52 53.78
C SER A 345 -43.67 34.73 52.93
N SER A 346 -44.20 35.97 52.87
CA SER A 346 -45.37 36.28 52.04
C SER A 346 -45.04 36.25 50.55
N ILE A 347 -43.90 36.80 50.14
CA ILE A 347 -43.51 36.95 48.73
C ILE A 347 -43.28 35.59 48.06
N VAL A 348 -42.67 34.64 48.78
CA VAL A 348 -42.38 33.29 48.23
C VAL A 348 -43.66 32.56 47.81
N LYS A 349 -44.72 32.62 48.62
CA LYS A 349 -46.01 31.97 48.33
C LYS A 349 -46.74 32.54 47.10
N GLU A 350 -46.53 33.82 46.80
CA GLU A 350 -47.12 34.46 45.62
C GLU A 350 -46.45 33.98 44.33
N ILE A 351 -45.12 33.78 44.36
CA ILE A 351 -44.33 33.27 43.23
C ILE A 351 -44.71 31.82 42.90
N GLU A 352 -44.81 30.94 43.91
CA GLU A 352 -45.18 29.53 43.73
C GLU A 352 -46.55 29.37 43.04
N ASN A 353 -47.55 30.12 43.51
CA ASN A 353 -48.92 30.09 42.95
C ASN A 353 -48.96 30.61 41.50
N ARG A 354 -48.04 31.52 41.12
CA ARG A 354 -47.93 32.01 39.75
C ARG A 354 -47.32 31.00 38.79
N ILE A 355 -46.39 30.16 39.25
CA ILE A 355 -45.79 29.09 38.45
C ILE A 355 -46.85 28.04 38.10
N GLU A 356 -47.66 27.59 39.07
CA GLU A 356 -48.69 26.57 38.85
C GLU A 356 -49.74 26.98 37.80
N GLN A 357 -50.13 28.27 37.78
CA GLN A 357 -51.04 28.81 36.77
C GLN A 357 -50.45 28.75 35.34
N LEU A 358 -49.15 28.97 35.19
CA LEU A 358 -48.49 28.98 33.88
C LEU A 358 -48.34 27.56 33.31
N THR A 359 -47.99 26.58 34.15
CA THR A 359 -47.88 25.16 33.74
C THR A 359 -49.19 24.64 33.16
N ARG A 360 -50.32 24.87 33.85
CA ARG A 360 -51.64 24.39 33.39
C ARG A 360 -52.05 24.98 32.04
N LYS A 361 -51.63 26.22 31.72
CA LYS A 361 -51.94 26.88 30.44
C LYS A 361 -51.15 26.31 29.26
N ILE A 362 -49.95 25.79 29.51
CA ILE A 362 -49.11 25.18 28.46
C ILE A 362 -49.65 23.79 28.09
N ASP A 363 -49.94 22.95 29.09
CA ASP A 363 -50.26 21.53 28.85
C ASP A 363 -51.64 21.29 28.23
N VAL A 364 -52.62 22.16 28.50
CA VAL A 364 -54.01 21.96 28.06
C VAL A 364 -54.31 22.70 26.75
N ASP A 365 -54.13 24.02 26.71
CA ASP A 365 -54.66 24.86 25.62
C ASP A 365 -53.83 24.72 24.33
N ILE A 366 -52.50 24.84 24.44
CA ILE A 366 -51.59 24.88 23.27
C ILE A 366 -51.58 23.52 22.54
N LEU A 367 -51.58 22.42 23.28
CA LEU A 367 -51.60 21.07 22.70
C LEU A 367 -52.97 20.68 22.13
N ALA A 368 -54.07 21.31 22.56
CA ALA A 368 -55.38 21.12 21.93
C ALA A 368 -55.45 21.81 20.56
N GLU A 369 -55.11 23.10 20.49
CA GLU A 369 -55.13 23.87 19.22
C GLU A 369 -54.22 23.28 18.14
N GLY A 370 -53.03 22.78 18.51
CA GLY A 370 -52.10 22.18 17.56
C GLY A 370 -52.65 20.93 16.87
N ARG A 371 -53.49 20.14 17.55
CA ARG A 371 -54.09 18.91 17.01
C ARG A 371 -55.27 19.19 16.08
N GLU A 372 -56.08 20.20 16.37
CA GLU A 372 -57.16 20.67 15.49
C GLU A 372 -56.59 21.17 14.14
N LYS A 373 -55.59 22.05 14.18
CA LYS A 373 -54.96 22.63 12.97
C LYS A 373 -54.34 21.56 12.06
N LEU A 374 -53.69 20.55 12.64
CA LEU A 374 -53.10 19.44 11.87
C LEU A 374 -54.17 18.58 11.16
N ARG A 375 -55.35 18.41 11.78
CA ARG A 375 -56.44 17.62 11.20
C ARG A 375 -57.09 18.35 10.01
N ALA A 376 -57.36 19.65 10.16
CA ALA A 376 -57.92 20.46 9.09
C ALA A 376 -57.00 20.57 7.86
N LEU A 377 -55.68 20.57 8.06
CA LEU A 377 -54.72 20.61 6.96
C LEU A 377 -54.78 19.34 6.09
N LYS A 378 -54.78 18.16 6.72
CA LYS A 378 -54.88 16.87 6.00
C LYS A 378 -56.14 16.76 5.15
N GLU A 379 -57.28 17.14 5.71
CA GLU A 379 -58.57 17.07 5.03
C GLU A 379 -58.62 18.04 3.83
N SER A 380 -57.84 19.13 3.85
CA SER A 380 -57.66 20.01 2.69
C SER A 380 -56.74 19.41 1.61
N GLU A 381 -55.66 18.73 2.00
CA GLU A 381 -54.70 18.12 1.07
C GLU A 381 -55.30 16.92 0.31
N GLU A 382 -56.06 16.06 1.01
CA GLU A 382 -56.74 14.91 0.39
C GLU A 382 -57.76 15.37 -0.69
N ASN A 383 -58.59 16.35 -0.36
CA ASN A 383 -59.56 16.94 -1.31
C ASN A 383 -58.88 17.63 -2.50
N GLN A 384 -57.66 18.17 -2.35
CA GLN A 384 -56.94 18.78 -3.47
C GLN A 384 -56.41 17.70 -4.42
N CYS A 385 -55.85 16.61 -3.88
CA CYS A 385 -55.31 15.51 -4.67
C CYS A 385 -56.39 14.83 -5.54
N ASP A 386 -57.59 14.60 -5.01
CA ASP A 386 -58.70 14.00 -5.76
C ASP A 386 -59.16 14.87 -6.95
N ASN A 387 -59.14 16.21 -6.79
CA ASN A 387 -59.47 17.13 -7.88
C ASN A 387 -58.38 17.19 -8.95
N ASP A 388 -57.11 17.17 -8.55
CA ASP A 388 -55.97 17.17 -9.49
C ASP A 388 -55.98 15.90 -10.36
N ILE A 389 -56.29 14.73 -9.78
CA ILE A 389 -56.44 13.46 -10.53
C ILE A 389 -57.54 13.56 -11.59
N ALA A 390 -58.71 14.07 -11.22
CA ALA A 390 -59.84 14.23 -12.16
C ALA A 390 -59.53 15.22 -13.30
N SER A 391 -58.74 16.27 -13.05
CA SER A 391 -58.28 17.19 -14.10
C SER A 391 -57.32 16.49 -15.07
N ILE A 392 -56.35 15.74 -14.55
CA ILE A 392 -55.34 15.01 -15.35
C ILE A 392 -56.01 13.97 -16.26
N GLU A 393 -57.02 13.24 -15.78
CA GLU A 393 -57.74 12.25 -16.59
C GLU A 393 -58.52 12.89 -17.77
N ALA A 394 -59.10 14.08 -17.56
CA ALA A 394 -59.78 14.82 -18.62
C ALA A 394 -58.80 15.34 -19.68
N GLU A 395 -57.68 15.93 -19.26
CA GLU A 395 -56.61 16.40 -20.15
C GLU A 395 -56.02 15.26 -20.98
N PHE A 396 -55.80 14.08 -20.37
CA PHE A 396 -55.29 12.90 -21.09
C PHE A 396 -56.19 12.46 -22.25
N LEU A 397 -57.52 12.55 -22.08
CA LEU A 397 -58.48 12.11 -23.10
C LEU A 397 -58.53 13.09 -24.29
N GLU A 398 -58.40 14.39 -24.03
CA GLU A 398 -58.33 15.42 -25.07
C GLU A 398 -57.01 15.33 -25.86
N ILE A 399 -55.89 15.13 -25.15
CA ILE A 399 -54.57 14.86 -25.75
C ILE A 399 -54.60 13.62 -26.65
N PHE A 400 -55.29 12.54 -26.25
CA PHE A 400 -55.37 11.31 -27.04
C PHE A 400 -56.05 11.52 -28.42
N LEU A 401 -57.15 12.27 -28.45
CA LEU A 401 -57.87 12.60 -29.69
C LEU A 401 -57.07 13.56 -30.58
N GLU A 402 -56.24 14.43 -29.99
CA GLU A 402 -55.33 15.30 -30.74
C GLU A 402 -54.16 14.51 -31.36
N ILE A 403 -53.68 13.46 -30.68
CA ILE A 403 -52.63 12.56 -31.17
C ILE A 403 -53.10 11.77 -32.40
N GLU A 404 -54.31 11.21 -32.41
CA GLU A 404 -54.82 10.48 -33.59
C GLU A 404 -54.89 11.35 -34.85
N LYS A 405 -55.37 12.60 -34.72
CA LYS A 405 -55.35 13.56 -35.85
C LYS A 405 -53.94 13.96 -36.29
N LYS A 406 -52.98 14.03 -35.37
CA LYS A 406 -51.56 14.30 -35.71
C LYS A 406 -50.95 13.13 -36.50
N ILE A 407 -51.31 11.88 -36.19
CA ILE A 407 -50.78 10.69 -36.90
C ILE A 407 -51.16 10.69 -38.40
N GLU A 408 -52.38 11.07 -38.75
CA GLU A 408 -52.84 11.11 -40.16
C GLU A 408 -52.15 12.23 -40.98
N VAL A 409 -51.81 13.34 -40.33
CA VAL A 409 -51.03 14.44 -40.94
C VAL A 409 -49.54 14.06 -41.07
N LEU A 410 -48.96 13.42 -40.05
CA LEU A 410 -47.57 12.95 -40.05
C LEU A 410 -47.31 11.95 -41.18
N GLN A 411 -48.25 11.05 -41.51
CA GLN A 411 -48.06 10.11 -42.62
C GLN A 411 -47.87 10.77 -44.00
N ASN A 412 -48.40 11.98 -44.21
CA ASN A 412 -48.17 12.75 -45.44
C ASN A 412 -46.96 13.69 -45.35
N ALA A 413 -46.55 14.08 -44.13
CA ALA A 413 -45.27 14.74 -43.90
C ALA A 413 -44.12 13.77 -44.21
N LEU A 414 -44.15 12.55 -43.64
CA LEU A 414 -43.19 11.45 -43.80
C LEU A 414 -42.50 11.40 -45.18
N SER A 415 -43.27 11.43 -46.27
CA SER A 415 -42.75 11.31 -47.64
C SER A 415 -42.04 12.55 -48.18
N LEU A 416 -42.38 13.76 -47.71
CA LEU A 416 -41.64 14.99 -48.05
C LEU A 416 -40.36 15.10 -47.21
N GLU A 417 -40.31 14.34 -46.14
CA GLU A 417 -39.44 14.56 -45.01
C GLU A 417 -38.32 13.52 -44.90
N GLU A 418 -38.50 12.31 -45.46
CA GLU A 418 -37.42 11.39 -45.81
C GLU A 418 -36.32 12.09 -46.65
N GLU A 419 -36.69 13.02 -47.52
CA GLU A 419 -35.76 13.83 -48.34
C GLU A 419 -35.02 14.90 -47.51
N ASN A 420 -35.70 15.51 -46.53
CA ASN A 420 -35.05 16.45 -45.58
C ASN A 420 -34.16 15.73 -44.55
N ILE A 421 -34.47 14.48 -44.19
CA ILE A 421 -33.65 13.66 -43.29
C ILE A 421 -32.30 13.32 -43.89
N GLU A 422 -32.22 13.12 -45.20
CA GLU A 422 -30.95 12.86 -45.88
C GLU A 422 -30.04 14.10 -45.89
N THR A 423 -30.59 15.31 -46.01
CA THR A 423 -29.80 16.55 -45.86
C THR A 423 -29.40 16.84 -44.40
N LEU A 424 -30.28 16.54 -43.44
CA LEU A 424 -29.98 16.64 -42.02
C LEU A 424 -28.91 15.67 -41.56
N LYS A 425 -28.87 14.47 -42.11
CA LYS A 425 -27.86 13.46 -41.78
C LYS A 425 -26.45 13.96 -42.11
N ASN A 426 -26.28 14.59 -43.27
CA ASN A 426 -25.01 15.20 -43.68
C ASN A 426 -24.61 16.38 -42.79
N SER A 427 -25.58 17.17 -42.31
CA SER A 427 -25.35 18.26 -41.34
C SER A 427 -24.94 17.73 -39.97
N TYR A 428 -25.60 16.67 -39.49
CA TYR A 428 -25.28 15.99 -38.23
C TYR A 428 -23.87 15.39 -38.26
N GLU A 429 -23.50 14.70 -39.33
CA GLU A 429 -22.16 14.11 -39.48
C GLU A 429 -21.06 15.20 -39.40
N SER A 430 -21.24 16.33 -40.08
CA SER A 430 -20.32 17.48 -39.98
C SER A 430 -20.24 18.09 -38.56
N GLN A 431 -21.37 18.25 -37.87
CA GLN A 431 -21.38 18.81 -36.51
C GLN A 431 -20.81 17.83 -35.47
N THR A 432 -20.96 16.52 -35.67
CA THR A 432 -20.30 15.53 -34.81
C THR A 432 -18.79 15.48 -35.00
N ASP A 433 -18.30 15.71 -36.23
CA ASP A 433 -16.86 15.76 -36.49
C ASP A 433 -16.24 17.02 -35.87
N ASP A 434 -16.83 18.21 -36.07
CA ASP A 434 -16.38 19.46 -35.43
C ASP A 434 -16.37 19.35 -33.89
N SER A 435 -17.46 18.84 -33.30
CA SER A 435 -17.54 18.67 -31.84
C SER A 435 -16.56 17.62 -31.29
N SER A 436 -16.13 16.65 -32.12
CA SER A 436 -15.08 15.71 -31.75
C SER A 436 -13.69 16.36 -31.75
N GLY A 437 -13.39 17.19 -32.76
CA GLY A 437 -12.13 17.91 -32.87
C GLY A 437 -11.92 18.95 -31.75
N GLU A 438 -12.97 19.69 -31.39
CA GLU A 438 -12.91 20.62 -30.25
C GLU A 438 -12.62 19.88 -28.93
N TYR A 439 -13.25 18.72 -28.71
CA TYR A 439 -13.05 17.90 -27.51
C TYR A 439 -11.63 17.32 -27.43
N GLU A 440 -11.04 16.86 -28.54
CA GLU A 440 -9.64 16.38 -28.56
C GLU A 440 -8.65 17.50 -28.22
N VAL A 441 -8.80 18.69 -28.81
CA VAL A 441 -7.94 19.85 -28.53
C VAL A 441 -8.07 20.32 -27.07
N GLU A 442 -9.25 20.22 -26.45
CA GLU A 442 -9.43 20.54 -25.03
C GLU A 442 -8.92 19.46 -24.07
N GLN A 443 -9.06 18.17 -24.43
CA GLN A 443 -8.44 17.06 -23.69
C GLN A 443 -6.92 17.21 -23.65
N GLU A 444 -6.29 17.53 -24.79
CA GLU A 444 -4.84 17.71 -24.87
C GLU A 444 -4.37 18.89 -23.99
N LYS A 445 -5.07 20.04 -24.04
CA LYS A 445 -4.81 21.19 -23.15
C LYS A 445 -4.92 20.83 -21.67
N ASN A 446 -6.00 20.14 -21.27
CA ASN A 446 -6.20 19.74 -19.88
C ASN A 446 -5.11 18.75 -19.41
N SER A 447 -4.74 17.77 -20.26
CA SER A 447 -3.65 16.83 -20.00
C SER A 447 -2.31 17.53 -19.78
N ILE A 448 -1.97 18.52 -20.62
CA ILE A 448 -0.75 19.34 -20.47
C ILE A 448 -0.76 20.14 -19.15
N GLU A 449 -1.92 20.64 -18.70
CA GLU A 449 -2.02 21.37 -17.43
C GLU A 449 -1.98 20.45 -16.20
N GLN A 450 -2.55 19.25 -16.29
CA GLN A 450 -2.39 18.20 -15.27
C GLN A 450 -0.91 17.80 -15.14
N GLU A 451 -0.20 17.59 -16.25
CA GLU A 451 1.23 17.25 -16.23
C GLU A 451 2.09 18.36 -15.62
N LYS A 452 1.85 19.63 -15.99
CA LYS A 452 2.53 20.80 -15.39
C LYS A 452 2.30 20.87 -13.88
N THR A 453 1.06 20.65 -13.43
CA THR A 453 0.70 20.69 -12.00
C THR A 453 1.34 19.51 -11.26
N SER A 454 1.36 18.31 -11.85
CA SER A 454 2.04 17.12 -11.30
C SER A 454 3.56 17.33 -11.15
N ASN A 455 4.20 17.95 -12.14
CA ASN A 455 5.63 18.30 -12.07
C ASN A 455 5.92 19.35 -10.98
N GLN A 456 5.02 20.30 -10.75
CA GLN A 456 5.13 21.26 -9.64
C GLN A 456 5.02 20.59 -8.27
N ILE A 457 4.09 19.63 -8.11
CA ILE A 457 3.96 18.81 -6.89
C ILE A 457 5.26 18.05 -6.61
N SER A 458 5.78 17.30 -7.59
CA SER A 458 7.03 16.51 -7.45
C SER A 458 8.25 17.38 -7.05
N ASN A 459 8.35 18.59 -7.61
CA ASN A 459 9.38 19.55 -7.22
C ASN A 459 9.22 20.01 -5.76
N LYS A 460 7.99 20.23 -5.29
CA LYS A 460 7.72 20.67 -3.91
C LYS A 460 7.89 19.54 -2.88
N GLU A 461 7.53 18.31 -3.22
CA GLU A 461 7.85 17.13 -2.40
C GLU A 461 9.38 16.97 -2.23
N SER A 462 10.13 17.16 -3.32
CA SER A 462 11.61 17.14 -3.30
C SER A 462 12.22 18.26 -2.45
N GLU A 463 11.60 19.44 -2.44
CA GLU A 463 12.02 20.58 -1.61
C GLU A 463 11.74 20.35 -0.11
N ILE A 464 10.56 19.81 0.23
CA ILE A 464 10.20 19.41 1.60
C ILE A 464 11.14 18.32 2.12
N ASP A 465 11.48 17.31 1.32
CA ASP A 465 12.43 16.27 1.73
C ASP A 465 13.85 16.86 1.93
N ARG A 466 14.30 17.77 1.07
CA ARG A 466 15.58 18.49 1.26
C ARG A 466 15.62 19.24 2.59
N LEU A 467 14.56 19.99 2.93
CA LEU A 467 14.46 20.73 4.20
C LEU A 467 14.37 19.78 5.40
N SER A 468 13.65 18.67 5.27
CA SER A 468 13.54 17.64 6.32
C SER A 468 14.90 16.99 6.63
N ARG A 469 15.72 16.73 5.61
CA ARG A 469 17.10 16.26 5.77
C ARG A 469 17.99 17.30 6.47
N GLN A 470 17.77 18.59 6.25
CA GLN A 470 18.51 19.66 6.95
C GLN A 470 18.17 19.72 8.44
N ILE A 471 16.90 19.54 8.83
CA ILE A 471 16.50 19.41 10.24
C ILE A 471 17.28 18.26 10.91
N ILE A 472 17.25 17.06 10.31
CA ILE A 472 17.97 15.89 10.84
C ILE A 472 19.48 16.16 10.96
N GLN A 473 20.06 16.95 10.06
CA GLN A 473 21.47 17.33 10.14
C GLN A 473 21.76 18.30 11.30
N GLU A 474 20.90 19.30 11.54
CA GLU A 474 21.06 20.22 12.68
C GLU A 474 20.76 19.52 14.02
N GLU A 475 19.77 18.64 14.10
CA GLU A 475 19.48 17.83 15.30
C GLU A 475 20.66 16.92 15.66
N ARG A 476 21.33 16.32 14.66
CA ARG A 476 22.58 15.55 14.87
C ARG A 476 23.72 16.43 15.39
N LYS A 477 23.83 17.69 14.95
CA LYS A 477 24.80 18.63 15.52
C LYS A 477 24.47 18.94 16.98
N VAL A 478 23.20 19.17 17.32
CA VAL A 478 22.77 19.41 18.71
C VAL A 478 23.14 18.24 19.62
N GLU A 479 22.86 17.01 19.20
CA GLU A 479 23.24 15.84 20.00
C GLU A 479 24.77 15.65 20.08
N GLY A 480 25.52 15.98 19.02
CA GLY A 480 27.00 16.02 19.05
C GLY A 480 27.54 16.99 20.11
N TYR A 481 27.14 18.27 20.03
CA TYR A 481 27.55 19.32 20.98
C TYR A 481 27.10 19.02 22.42
N LYS A 482 25.95 18.38 22.60
CA LYS A 482 25.48 17.91 23.92
C LYS A 482 26.39 16.83 24.50
N ASN A 483 26.87 15.89 23.69
CA ASN A 483 27.84 14.88 24.14
C ASN A 483 29.21 15.51 24.45
N GLU A 484 29.69 16.44 23.62
CA GLU A 484 30.92 17.21 23.90
C GLU A 484 30.81 18.00 25.21
N TYR A 485 29.69 18.69 25.45
CA TYR A 485 29.41 19.39 26.71
C TYR A 485 29.43 18.44 27.92
N LEU A 486 28.77 17.28 27.83
CA LEU A 486 28.75 16.29 28.91
C LEU A 486 30.14 15.71 29.18
N GLN A 487 30.92 15.41 28.14
CA GLN A 487 32.30 14.93 28.29
C GLN A 487 33.20 16.00 28.92
N ALA A 488 33.21 17.23 28.40
CA ALA A 488 34.01 18.32 28.94
C ALA A 488 33.68 18.61 30.42
N ARG A 489 32.40 18.47 30.79
CA ARG A 489 31.93 18.59 32.18
C ARG A 489 32.41 17.44 33.07
N PHE A 490 32.39 16.20 32.55
CA PHE A 490 32.92 15.03 33.25
C PHE A 490 34.43 15.15 33.52
N GLU A 491 35.22 15.49 32.50
CA GLU A 491 36.67 15.67 32.63
C GLU A 491 37.05 16.77 33.65
N ARG A 492 36.28 17.86 33.70
CA ARG A 492 36.47 18.92 34.70
C ARG A 492 36.08 18.48 36.11
N ALA A 493 35.00 17.70 36.25
CA ALA A 493 34.60 17.14 37.53
C ALA A 493 35.65 16.14 38.07
N GLU A 494 36.25 15.33 37.19
CA GLU A 494 37.34 14.41 37.53
C GLU A 494 38.61 15.16 37.96
N LYS A 495 39.03 16.20 37.22
CA LYS A 495 40.14 17.09 37.61
C LYS A 495 39.91 17.76 38.97
N LEU A 496 38.70 18.26 39.24
CA LEU A 496 38.36 18.81 40.54
C LEU A 496 38.41 17.75 41.64
N ASN A 497 37.96 16.51 41.35
CA ASN A 497 37.97 15.43 42.32
C ASN A 497 39.40 14.99 42.66
N SER A 498 40.31 14.90 41.69
CA SER A 498 41.71 14.56 41.95
C SER A 498 42.43 15.60 42.82
N VAL A 499 42.23 16.90 42.54
CA VAL A 499 42.77 18.00 43.36
C VAL A 499 42.17 18.01 44.77
N ARG A 500 40.87 17.73 44.91
CA ARG A 500 40.21 17.59 46.23
C ARG A 500 40.73 16.38 47.00
N LEU A 501 40.97 15.25 46.33
CA LEU A 501 41.53 14.06 46.95
C LEU A 501 42.94 14.33 47.47
N TYR A 502 43.82 14.88 46.64
CA TYR A 502 45.19 15.26 47.00
C TYR A 502 45.24 16.23 48.20
N ASN A 503 44.46 17.31 48.16
CA ASN A 503 44.41 18.26 49.27
C ASN A 503 43.82 17.64 50.54
N ASN A 504 42.79 16.78 50.44
CA ASN A 504 42.24 16.09 51.60
C ASN A 504 43.22 15.03 52.18
N THR A 505 44.00 14.32 51.37
CA THR A 505 45.03 13.39 51.87
C THR A 505 46.14 14.15 52.58
N LYS A 506 46.64 15.26 52.00
CA LYS A 506 47.65 16.12 52.65
C LYS A 506 47.16 16.74 53.96
N ILE A 507 45.93 17.27 53.98
CA ILE A 507 45.31 17.75 55.22
C ILE A 507 45.21 16.63 56.26
N LYS A 508 44.83 15.41 55.87
CA LYS A 508 44.73 14.27 56.79
C LYS A 508 46.12 13.85 57.32
N GLU A 509 47.14 13.78 56.47
CA GLU A 509 48.53 13.50 56.85
C GLU A 509 49.02 14.51 57.91
N TYR A 510 48.89 15.81 57.64
CA TYR A 510 49.28 16.84 58.60
C TYR A 510 48.44 16.83 59.87
N GLN A 511 47.13 16.54 59.80
CA GLN A 511 46.28 16.37 60.99
C GLN A 511 46.70 15.16 61.84
N THR A 512 47.11 14.04 61.22
CA THR A 512 47.64 12.89 61.98
C THR A 512 49.00 13.21 62.62
N LEU A 513 49.86 13.96 61.93
CA LEU A 513 51.12 14.45 62.50
C LEU A 513 50.91 15.45 63.64
N LEU A 514 49.83 16.23 63.61
CA LEU A 514 49.48 17.16 64.68
C LEU A 514 48.86 16.46 65.90
N SER A 515 48.07 15.40 65.67
CA SER A 515 47.39 14.67 66.74
C SER A 515 48.36 13.99 67.72
N HIS A 516 47.96 13.91 68.99
CA HIS A 516 48.65 13.20 70.06
C HIS A 516 47.62 12.40 70.86
N GLU A 517 47.98 11.21 71.32
CA GLU A 517 47.12 10.44 72.24
C GLU A 517 47.32 10.97 73.67
N PRO A 518 46.26 11.04 74.50
CA PRO A 518 46.38 11.47 75.89
C PRO A 518 47.32 10.55 76.68
N HIS A 519 48.10 11.12 77.60
CA HIS A 519 49.18 10.46 78.35
C HIS A 519 50.43 10.06 77.54
N THR A 520 50.63 10.59 76.33
CA THR A 520 51.91 10.43 75.60
C THR A 520 52.92 11.54 75.93
N LEU A 521 54.22 11.23 75.81
CA LEU A 521 55.30 12.22 75.99
C LEU A 521 55.14 13.44 75.06
N LYS A 522 54.59 13.23 73.85
CA LYS A 522 54.27 14.29 72.89
C LYS A 522 53.19 15.25 73.42
N ALA A 523 52.17 14.74 74.11
CA ALA A 523 51.15 15.59 74.74
C ALA A 523 51.75 16.43 75.88
N PHE A 524 52.58 15.81 76.73
CA PHE A 524 53.28 16.51 77.82
C PHE A 524 54.21 17.63 77.31
N LEU A 525 55.01 17.35 76.28
CA LEU A 525 55.94 18.34 75.71
C LEU A 525 55.20 19.52 75.05
N ALA A 526 54.07 19.24 74.37
CA ALA A 526 53.25 20.28 73.73
C ALA A 526 52.44 21.15 74.71
N GLU A 527 52.28 20.74 75.98
CA GLU A 527 51.61 21.53 77.02
C GLU A 527 52.59 22.32 77.90
N GLU A 528 53.82 21.82 78.12
CA GLU A 528 54.76 22.35 79.12
C GLU A 528 56.02 23.03 78.55
N VAL A 529 56.33 22.90 77.26
CA VAL A 529 57.60 23.41 76.67
C VAL A 529 57.40 24.02 75.28
N ASP A 530 57.40 25.35 75.18
CA ASP A 530 57.40 26.05 73.88
C ASP A 530 58.66 25.72 73.07
N GLY A 531 58.51 25.39 71.77
CA GLY A 531 59.62 25.13 70.86
C GLY A 531 60.37 23.80 71.08
N TRP A 532 59.73 22.83 71.75
CA TRP A 532 60.33 21.50 71.97
C TRP A 532 60.62 20.76 70.66
N GLU A 533 59.84 21.01 69.60
CA GLU A 533 59.96 20.37 68.29
C GLU A 533 61.35 20.59 67.67
N GLU A 534 61.86 21.83 67.71
CA GLU A 534 63.17 22.21 67.15
C GLU A 534 64.33 21.46 67.80
N ASN A 535 64.17 21.11 69.09
CA ASN A 535 65.20 20.48 69.90
C ASN A 535 65.14 18.95 69.85
N ILE A 536 63.94 18.37 69.64
CA ILE A 536 63.71 16.92 69.74
C ILE A 536 63.58 16.25 68.36
N TYR A 537 62.97 16.90 67.37
CA TYR A 537 62.81 16.27 66.05
C TYR A 537 64.13 15.95 65.32
N PRO A 538 65.18 16.79 65.35
CA PRO A 538 66.47 16.42 64.75
C PRO A 538 67.11 15.18 65.38
N VAL A 539 66.75 14.85 66.63
CA VAL A 539 67.25 13.69 67.38
C VAL A 539 66.46 12.40 67.04
N ILE A 540 65.26 12.53 66.48
CA ILE A 540 64.35 11.42 66.13
C ILE A 540 64.58 10.92 64.69
N ASP A 541 65.29 11.67 63.85
CA ASP A 541 65.60 11.25 62.48
C ASP A 541 66.36 9.92 62.44
N LYS A 542 65.87 8.98 61.63
CA LYS A 542 66.46 7.64 61.46
C LYS A 542 67.82 7.69 60.78
N GLU A 543 68.08 8.72 59.98
CA GLU A 543 69.35 8.89 59.29
C GLU A 543 70.44 9.55 60.16
N LEU A 544 70.09 10.14 61.31
CA LEU A 544 71.01 10.82 62.23
C LEU A 544 72.23 9.97 62.58
N LEU A 545 72.00 8.71 62.97
CA LEU A 545 73.05 7.76 63.36
C LEU A 545 73.89 7.25 62.18
N SER A 546 73.51 7.60 60.95
CA SER A 546 74.19 7.21 59.70
C SER A 546 74.99 8.35 59.06
N LYS A 547 74.87 9.60 59.56
CA LYS A 547 75.62 10.75 59.03
C LYS A 547 77.05 10.82 59.58
N SER A 548 77.98 11.36 58.78
CA SER A 548 79.41 11.44 59.13
C SER A 548 79.67 12.38 60.32
N CYS A 549 80.58 11.98 61.22
CA CYS A 549 80.99 12.77 62.38
C CYS A 549 81.65 14.11 62.02
N GLU A 550 82.16 14.27 60.80
CA GLU A 550 82.71 15.54 60.30
C GLU A 550 81.61 16.62 60.09
N VAL A 551 80.38 16.17 59.85
CA VAL A 551 79.21 17.04 59.63
C VAL A 551 78.57 17.43 60.96
N LEU A 552 78.33 16.44 61.84
CA LEU A 552 77.63 16.64 63.12
C LEU A 552 78.52 17.18 64.26
N LYS A 553 79.86 17.12 64.14
CA LYS A 553 80.85 17.66 65.09
C LYS A 553 80.51 17.44 66.58
N PRO A 554 80.36 16.19 67.04
CA PRO A 554 79.92 15.91 68.41
C PRO A 554 80.98 16.27 69.47
N VAL A 555 80.55 16.96 70.52
CA VAL A 555 81.36 17.36 71.69
C VAL A 555 80.70 16.85 72.97
N VAL A 556 81.50 16.33 73.90
CA VAL A 556 81.00 15.76 75.16
C VAL A 556 81.00 16.82 76.26
N ASP A 557 79.84 17.11 76.84
CA ASP A 557 79.68 18.02 77.98
C ASP A 557 78.79 17.39 79.07
N PHE A 558 79.44 16.91 80.13
CA PHE A 558 78.79 16.35 81.32
C PHE A 558 78.60 17.38 82.46
N LYS A 559 78.87 18.67 82.25
CA LYS A 559 78.77 19.70 83.30
C LYS A 559 77.50 20.54 83.24
N SER A 560 76.82 20.57 82.09
CA SER A 560 75.55 21.24 81.92
C SER A 560 74.38 20.30 82.27
N THR A 561 73.54 20.70 83.23
CA THR A 561 72.29 19.98 83.60
C THR A 561 71.19 20.09 82.53
N SER A 562 71.50 20.65 81.36
CA SER A 562 70.57 20.99 80.28
C SER A 562 70.73 20.13 79.03
N THR A 563 71.47 19.02 79.08
CA THR A 563 71.61 18.08 77.94
C THR A 563 71.10 16.69 78.31
N LEU A 564 70.26 16.09 77.46
CA LEU A 564 69.59 14.82 77.77
C LEU A 564 70.54 13.61 77.80
N PHE A 565 71.67 13.70 77.08
CA PHE A 565 72.65 12.62 76.92
C PHE A 565 74.12 13.05 77.14
N GLY A 566 74.40 14.29 77.59
CA GLY A 566 75.77 14.77 77.82
C GLY A 566 76.60 15.03 76.56
N VAL A 567 75.96 15.18 75.40
CA VAL A 567 76.62 15.42 74.10
C VAL A 567 75.93 16.58 73.38
N THR A 568 76.71 17.52 72.88
CA THR A 568 76.28 18.61 71.99
C THR A 568 76.75 18.33 70.57
N MET A 569 75.91 18.62 69.57
CA MET A 569 76.18 18.39 68.14
C MET A 569 75.68 19.57 67.31
N ASP A 570 76.25 19.77 66.14
CA ASP A 570 75.79 20.76 65.17
C ASP A 570 74.62 20.17 64.35
N LEU A 571 73.40 20.52 64.75
CA LEU A 571 72.16 19.97 64.18
C LEU A 571 71.69 20.69 62.90
N THR A 572 72.41 21.72 62.44
CA THR A 572 72.01 22.62 61.33
C THR A 572 71.94 21.96 59.94
N SER A 573 72.34 20.70 59.82
CA SER A 573 72.46 19.94 58.56
C SER A 573 71.58 18.67 58.51
N LEU A 574 70.52 18.66 59.32
CA LEU A 574 69.47 17.64 59.35
C LEU A 574 68.20 18.16 58.66
N ASP A 575 67.40 17.25 58.10
CA ASP A 575 66.13 17.63 57.47
C ASP A 575 65.14 18.04 58.56
N ALA A 576 64.73 19.31 58.54
CA ALA A 576 63.81 19.85 59.54
C ALA A 576 62.42 19.23 59.39
N TYR A 577 61.98 18.50 60.42
CA TYR A 577 60.56 18.15 60.56
C TYR A 577 59.75 19.43 60.82
N PRO A 578 58.65 19.67 60.10
CA PRO A 578 57.87 20.90 60.26
C PRO A 578 57.35 21.09 61.69
N THR A 579 57.58 22.28 62.25
CA THR A 579 57.06 22.71 63.55
C THR A 579 55.52 22.71 63.55
N ALA A 580 54.89 22.62 64.74
CA ALA A 580 53.44 22.63 64.86
C ALA A 580 52.77 23.83 64.17
N GLU A 581 53.38 25.01 64.21
CA GLU A 581 52.90 26.21 63.49
C GLU A 581 52.97 26.05 61.96
N GLU A 582 54.09 25.55 61.42
CA GLU A 582 54.22 25.29 59.99
C GLU A 582 53.22 24.25 59.47
N LEU A 583 52.91 23.22 60.28
CA LEU A 583 51.89 22.23 59.94
C LEU A 583 50.49 22.86 59.91
N HIS A 584 50.19 23.77 60.84
CA HIS A 584 48.95 24.55 60.80
C HIS A 584 48.88 25.44 59.56
N GLU A 585 49.98 26.14 59.21
CA GLU A 585 50.03 26.98 58.02
C GLU A 585 49.83 26.16 56.74
N LYS A 586 50.53 25.03 56.59
CA LYS A 586 50.36 24.08 55.47
C LYS A 586 48.92 23.54 55.39
N ILE A 587 48.28 23.26 56.52
CA ILE A 587 46.84 22.88 56.56
C ILE A 587 45.93 24.03 56.09
N VAL A 588 46.24 25.29 56.47
CA VAL A 588 45.47 26.47 56.03
C VAL A 588 45.66 26.71 54.53
N GLN A 589 46.88 26.62 54.02
CA GLN A 589 47.21 26.72 52.59
C GLN A 589 46.41 25.68 51.77
N HIS A 590 46.48 24.39 52.11
CA HIS A 590 45.69 23.35 51.42
C HIS A 590 44.16 23.52 51.55
N LYS A 591 43.66 24.15 52.63
CA LYS A 591 42.23 24.48 52.79
C LYS A 591 41.82 25.62 51.85
N GLU A 592 42.65 26.65 51.69
CA GLU A 592 42.41 27.75 50.74
C GLU A 592 42.60 27.29 49.29
N ASP A 593 43.63 26.50 48.96
CA ASP A 593 43.79 25.90 47.61
C ASP A 593 42.56 25.09 47.19
N ARG A 594 41.99 24.33 48.12
CA ARG A 594 40.73 23.59 47.90
C ARG A 594 39.55 24.51 47.64
N LYS A 595 39.50 25.69 48.28
CA LYS A 595 38.45 26.71 48.12
C LYS A 595 38.62 27.48 46.81
N ILE A 596 39.84 27.88 46.46
CA ILE A 596 40.21 28.50 45.17
C ILE A 596 39.88 27.55 44.02
N SER A 597 40.27 26.26 44.12
CA SER A 597 39.98 25.25 43.10
C SER A 597 38.47 25.04 42.89
N LEU A 598 37.68 25.10 43.97
CA LEU A 598 36.22 25.00 43.89
C LEU A 598 35.58 26.23 43.22
N VAL A 599 36.09 27.44 43.50
CA VAL A 599 35.61 28.67 42.86
C VAL A 599 35.96 28.67 41.37
N LYS A 600 37.20 28.31 41.01
CA LYS A 600 37.64 28.20 39.62
C LYS A 600 36.79 27.21 38.82
N ALA A 601 36.57 26.00 39.36
CA ALA A 601 35.74 24.99 38.70
C ALA A 601 34.27 25.42 38.52
N ARG A 602 33.72 26.23 39.44
CA ARG A 602 32.36 26.79 39.31
C ARG A 602 32.27 27.81 38.18
N GLU A 603 33.24 28.70 38.03
CA GLU A 603 33.23 29.67 36.94
C GLU A 603 33.48 28.99 35.58
N GLU A 604 34.35 27.97 35.54
CA GLU A 604 34.55 27.14 34.35
C GLU A 604 33.25 26.40 33.92
N ASP A 605 32.52 25.75 34.84
CA ASP A 605 31.21 25.09 34.55
C ASP A 605 30.15 26.13 34.11
N ARG A 606 30.19 27.35 34.68
CA ARG A 606 29.30 28.45 34.29
C ARG A 606 29.54 28.94 32.87
N VAL A 607 30.80 29.16 32.48
CA VAL A 607 31.16 29.56 31.10
C VAL A 607 30.78 28.47 30.11
N LEU A 608 31.16 27.22 30.38
CA LEU A 608 30.83 26.07 29.52
C LEU A 608 29.32 25.89 29.35
N LYS A 609 28.53 26.13 30.39
CA LYS A 609 27.08 26.12 30.30
C LYS A 609 26.55 27.29 29.46
N ALA A 610 27.09 28.50 29.63
CA ALA A 610 26.68 29.66 28.82
C ALA A 610 26.95 29.45 27.32
N ASP A 611 28.11 28.86 26.97
CA ASP A 611 28.45 28.51 25.59
C ASP A 611 27.48 27.46 25.01
N TYR A 612 27.15 26.43 25.80
CA TYR A 612 26.18 25.40 25.42
C TYR A 612 24.76 25.97 25.26
N ASP A 613 24.29 26.77 26.22
CA ASP A 613 22.97 27.41 26.16
C ASP A 613 22.88 28.39 24.97
N HIS A 614 23.97 29.10 24.63
CA HIS A 614 24.03 29.94 23.43
C HIS A 614 23.93 29.12 22.14
N PHE A 615 24.72 28.05 22.01
CA PHE A 615 24.65 27.15 20.86
C PHE A 615 23.26 26.53 20.69
N LEU A 616 22.66 26.04 21.78
CA LEU A 616 21.33 25.44 21.78
C LEU A 616 20.28 26.43 21.24
N ASN A 617 20.29 27.69 21.70
CA ASN A 617 19.37 28.72 21.22
C ASN A 617 19.55 29.00 19.72
N VAL A 618 20.79 29.10 19.23
CA VAL A 618 21.07 29.33 17.80
C VAL A 618 20.63 28.13 16.94
N ALA A 619 20.81 26.90 17.42
CA ALA A 619 20.38 25.70 16.71
C ALA A 619 18.85 25.55 16.69
N SER A 620 18.17 25.78 17.82
CA SER A 620 16.70 25.78 17.89
C SER A 620 16.07 26.81 16.96
N LEU A 621 16.56 28.05 16.94
CA LEU A 621 16.07 29.09 16.03
C LEU A 621 16.20 28.70 14.54
N LYS A 622 17.28 28.02 14.15
CA LYS A 622 17.44 27.50 12.79
C LYS A 622 16.45 26.38 12.48
N ILE A 623 16.30 25.42 13.40
CA ILE A 623 15.36 24.31 13.25
C ILE A 623 13.92 24.83 13.13
N ASP A 624 13.54 25.81 13.94
CA ASP A 624 12.19 26.39 13.93
C ASP A 624 11.91 27.24 12.67
N ASN A 625 12.93 27.91 12.13
CA ASN A 625 12.83 28.56 10.82
C ASN A 625 12.62 27.52 9.69
N ILE A 626 13.42 26.45 9.65
CA ILE A 626 13.27 25.38 8.63
C ILE A 626 11.91 24.67 8.77
N LYS A 627 11.41 24.44 9.99
CA LYS A 627 10.04 23.93 10.23
C LYS A 627 8.96 24.87 9.68
N SER A 628 9.16 26.18 9.80
CA SER A 628 8.24 27.19 9.28
C SER A 628 8.24 27.21 7.74
N GLU A 629 9.40 27.07 7.12
CA GLU A 629 9.55 26.89 5.65
C GLU A 629 8.88 25.59 5.17
N ILE A 630 9.11 24.46 5.84
CA ILE A 630 8.44 23.18 5.53
C ILE A 630 6.92 23.33 5.60
N LYS A 631 6.39 24.00 6.62
CA LYS A 631 4.95 24.22 6.76
C LYS A 631 4.40 25.04 5.59
N LEU A 632 5.06 26.14 5.22
CA LEU A 632 4.67 26.95 4.06
C LEU A 632 4.63 26.12 2.77
N GLU A 633 5.62 25.24 2.57
CA GLU A 633 5.66 24.38 1.38
C GLU A 633 4.65 23.23 1.42
N GLN A 634 4.28 22.74 2.61
CA GLN A 634 3.15 21.81 2.78
C GLN A 634 1.80 22.46 2.46
N ASP A 635 1.60 23.72 2.88
CA ASP A 635 0.40 24.50 2.54
C ASP A 635 0.33 24.73 1.01
N ASN A 636 1.45 25.09 0.37
CA ASN A 636 1.56 25.22 -1.10
C ASN A 636 1.28 23.89 -1.83
N LEU A 637 1.83 22.77 -1.32
CA LEU A 637 1.58 21.43 -1.84
C LEU A 637 0.09 21.08 -1.80
N GLY A 638 -0.59 21.40 -0.69
CA GLY A 638 -2.03 21.20 -0.53
C GLY A 638 -2.84 21.95 -1.59
N VAL A 639 -2.51 23.22 -1.85
CA VAL A 639 -3.15 24.02 -2.92
C VAL A 639 -2.96 23.38 -4.30
N LEU A 640 -1.75 22.90 -4.62
CA LEU A 640 -1.48 22.23 -5.90
C LEU A 640 -2.21 20.88 -6.03
N GLN A 641 -2.33 20.11 -4.94
CA GLN A 641 -3.08 18.86 -4.91
C GLN A 641 -4.59 19.11 -5.11
N VAL A 642 -5.16 20.14 -4.49
CA VAL A 642 -6.54 20.57 -4.73
C VAL A 642 -6.72 20.95 -6.20
N LYS A 643 -5.86 21.82 -6.76
CA LYS A 643 -5.93 22.19 -8.19
C LYS A 643 -5.85 20.98 -9.13
N LEU A 644 -5.00 19.99 -8.83
CA LEU A 644 -4.92 18.75 -9.62
C LEU A 644 -6.22 17.92 -9.51
N SER A 645 -6.88 17.93 -8.36
CA SER A 645 -8.18 17.25 -8.18
C SER A 645 -9.30 17.97 -8.93
N GLU A 646 -9.31 19.31 -8.94
CA GLU A 646 -10.25 20.14 -9.70
C GLU A 646 -10.09 19.90 -11.22
N LEU A 647 -8.85 19.89 -11.74
CA LEU A 647 -8.59 19.59 -13.16
C LEU A 647 -9.08 18.19 -13.58
N LYS A 648 -8.97 17.19 -12.70
CA LYS A 648 -9.50 15.84 -12.92
C LYS A 648 -11.03 15.80 -12.86
N GLN A 649 -11.65 16.53 -11.93
CA GLN A 649 -13.11 16.67 -11.90
C GLN A 649 -13.64 17.41 -13.13
N GLU A 650 -12.96 18.47 -13.59
CA GLU A 650 -13.29 19.12 -14.85
C GLU A 650 -13.20 18.15 -16.03
N GLN A 651 -12.16 17.31 -16.11
CA GLN A 651 -12.03 16.32 -17.18
C GLN A 651 -13.21 15.33 -17.21
N ILE A 652 -13.69 14.90 -16.03
CA ILE A 652 -14.88 14.06 -15.88
C ILE A 652 -16.13 14.82 -16.33
N GLN A 653 -16.39 16.02 -15.79
CA GLN A 653 -17.54 16.85 -16.14
C GLN A 653 -17.54 17.30 -17.61
N ARG A 654 -16.37 17.45 -18.25
CA ARG A 654 -16.24 17.75 -19.68
C ARG A 654 -16.54 16.52 -20.52
N LYS A 655 -16.12 15.32 -20.09
CA LYS A 655 -16.50 14.05 -20.73
C LYS A 655 -18.00 13.79 -20.62
N GLU A 656 -18.60 14.05 -19.46
CA GLU A 656 -20.04 14.00 -19.26
C GLU A 656 -20.73 15.03 -20.16
N ARG A 657 -20.32 16.31 -20.13
CA ARG A 657 -20.85 17.35 -21.04
C ARG A 657 -20.71 17.01 -22.53
N TYR A 658 -19.63 16.35 -22.95
CA TYR A 658 -19.46 15.87 -24.32
C TYR A 658 -20.41 14.71 -24.64
N GLN A 659 -20.61 13.77 -23.72
CA GLN A 659 -21.60 12.71 -23.87
C GLN A 659 -23.02 13.27 -23.92
N ASP A 660 -23.37 14.18 -23.01
CA ASP A 660 -24.62 14.95 -22.98
C ASP A 660 -24.85 15.75 -24.26
N ASN A 661 -23.84 16.46 -24.77
CA ASN A 661 -23.97 17.22 -26.01
C ASN A 661 -24.10 16.29 -27.21
N LYS A 662 -23.39 15.16 -27.24
CA LYS A 662 -23.52 14.14 -28.29
C LYS A 662 -24.89 13.47 -28.26
N GLU A 663 -25.42 13.22 -27.06
CA GLU A 663 -26.76 12.69 -26.87
C GLU A 663 -27.83 13.73 -27.21
N LYS A 664 -27.65 15.01 -26.86
CA LYS A 664 -28.52 16.13 -27.29
C LYS A 664 -28.42 16.43 -28.79
N LEU A 665 -27.27 16.29 -29.43
CA LEU A 665 -27.13 16.38 -30.89
C LEU A 665 -27.87 15.23 -31.56
N LYS A 666 -27.75 14.02 -31.00
CA LYS A 666 -28.47 12.83 -31.47
C LYS A 666 -29.98 12.94 -31.21
N GLU A 667 -30.41 13.50 -30.09
CA GLU A 667 -31.82 13.80 -29.79
C GLU A 667 -32.35 14.92 -30.67
N GLN A 668 -31.61 16.01 -30.89
CA GLN A 668 -32.00 17.05 -31.85
C GLN A 668 -32.04 16.52 -33.27
N PHE A 669 -31.10 15.67 -33.67
CA PHE A 669 -31.13 14.98 -34.96
C PHE A 669 -32.36 14.08 -35.04
N GLU A 670 -32.62 13.21 -34.07
CA GLU A 670 -33.81 12.34 -34.01
C GLU A 670 -35.13 13.12 -33.83
N LEU A 671 -35.10 14.35 -33.30
CA LEU A 671 -36.28 15.21 -33.10
C LEU A 671 -36.56 16.12 -34.30
N GLN A 672 -35.52 16.52 -35.05
CA GLN A 672 -35.67 17.09 -36.38
C GLN A 672 -36.09 16.00 -37.38
N LYS A 673 -35.48 14.82 -37.33
CA LYS A 673 -35.91 13.55 -37.97
C LYS A 673 -37.22 12.96 -37.39
N LYS A 674 -37.92 13.68 -36.51
CA LYS A 674 -39.34 13.48 -36.12
C LYS A 674 -40.26 14.70 -36.36
N LYS A 675 -39.71 15.79 -36.92
CA LYS A 675 -40.49 16.89 -37.50
C LYS A 675 -40.66 16.65 -38.99
N HIS A 676 -39.51 16.34 -39.57
CA HIS A 676 -39.39 15.43 -40.67
C HIS A 676 -39.68 14.00 -40.15
N VAL A 677 -40.41 13.11 -40.85
CA VAL A 677 -41.20 11.98 -40.28
C VAL A 677 -42.43 12.46 -39.50
#